data_AF-A0A1I1WH92-F1
#
_entry.id   AF-A0A1I1WH92-F1
#
_cell.length_a   1.000
_cell.length_b   1.000
_cell.length_c   1.000
_cell.angle_alpha   90.00
_cell.angle_beta   90.00
_cell.angle_gamma   90.00
#
_symmetry.space_group_name_H-M   'P 1'
#
loop_
_entity.id
_entity.type
_entity.pdbx_description
1 polymer ?
#
loop_
_entity_poly.entity_id
_entity_poly.type
_entity_poly.pdbx_seq_one_letter_code
_entity_poly.pdbx_strand_id
1 'polypeptide(L)'
;MGALLQNTVFGRAKNAFVSTWRTSNISSGSSADNQIKLPLVASGTYNFLVDWGDGTSNNITTWNQAQVTHTYASAGNYTIKINGICKGWQFGNVGDRLKILSIQSWGKLKLGTSSFNHFQGCSNLNLSNVSDILDLTDTTSISGLFAGCSSLTTIARINEWNVSSVSIMSGVFSGATAFNQNLGSWNVSAVTNFSFMFSGTNSFNNGGSNSINNWTINTTSSVLMNSMFAGALIFNQPIGAWNTSKVSSMNQMFFNATTFNQPIGSWNTSAVTDMSQMFQAALSFDQNIGSWNISNVISFSSMFRGAKVFNNGGSSDINNWTINTISNVSFNSMFVSASKFNQPIGNWNTLRVTNMSYMFDSASVFDQALGDWNIENVTITDYMFQSAIAFNNGGIPNINNWNTSNVITMNNMFYNAKSFNQNIGSWNTASVTTMSNMFNNATSFNNGGDSSISNWVTASATSMFNMFKSTPFNQNIGNWDVSNVTSMAGMFESAKEFNQNLGSWNVSKVTVFNLMFSMATAFNNGGSPDINNWAINTTADVTMNAMFYQCANFNQPIGNWDVSKVTSFQQFLNTCYTFNQSLSFWNTASLKNANQMFSGCAIFDGDISNFNMSNVTNASNMFLNCYAFNNGGSPLINSWDVGLLSNASGMFSGARAFNQPLNNWNTVSFTNTSGMFGNAMSFNQNIGNWNVSNVTDFSNMFTSTSTHKFNNGGSPDINNWTIKTNGTVVMNSMFATSTSFNQPLNNWNTSAVTNMSFMFSTAVSFNQDIGNWNVSNVTNMQGMLNNTTSFNQDIGRWNVLNVTNFVNFMSAKTPATFTSANLDAIYNGWSTRPVKTPINITFGTAKRTSASNAGKSILTSAPNNWVITDGGI
;
A
#
# COMPACT_ATOMS: atom_id res chain seq x y z
N MET A 1 30.32 -30.49 -51.97
CA MET A 1 30.71 -29.47 -52.97
C MET A 1 30.73 -28.01 -52.44
N GLY A 2 30.19 -27.70 -51.24
CA GLY A 2 30.13 -26.32 -50.71
C GLY A 2 31.43 -25.72 -50.13
N ALA A 3 32.42 -26.54 -49.76
CA ALA A 3 33.68 -26.04 -49.15
C ALA A 3 34.65 -25.38 -50.16
N LEU A 4 34.57 -25.73 -51.45
CA LEU A 4 35.42 -25.13 -52.50
C LEU A 4 34.89 -23.77 -53.01
N LEU A 5 33.63 -23.44 -52.76
CA LEU A 5 32.99 -22.20 -53.22
C LEU A 5 33.18 -21.00 -52.26
N GLN A 6 33.50 -21.21 -50.97
CA GLN A 6 33.72 -20.09 -50.04
C GLN A 6 35.05 -19.34 -50.25
N ASN A 7 36.01 -19.95 -50.95
CA ASN A 7 37.26 -19.29 -51.34
C ASN A 7 37.20 -18.69 -52.76
N THR A 8 36.12 -18.90 -53.51
CA THR A 8 36.00 -18.47 -54.91
C THR A 8 34.59 -18.00 -55.28
N VAL A 9 34.08 -16.98 -54.60
CA VAL A 9 33.00 -16.18 -55.17
C VAL A 9 33.66 -15.17 -56.13
N PHE A 10 33.83 -15.57 -57.41
CA PHE A 10 34.43 -14.82 -58.53
C PHE A 10 35.97 -14.81 -58.68
N GLY A 11 36.71 -15.84 -58.27
CA GLY A 11 38.14 -15.95 -58.64
C GLY A 11 39.06 -14.81 -58.13
N ARG A 12 38.64 -14.05 -57.10
CA ARG A 12 39.46 -13.01 -56.45
C ARG A 12 39.95 -13.50 -55.09
N ALA A 13 41.24 -13.36 -54.82
CA ALA A 13 41.82 -13.63 -53.50
C ALA A 13 41.15 -12.75 -52.42
N LYS A 14 40.86 -13.31 -51.22
CA LYS A 14 40.37 -12.51 -50.09
C LYS A 14 41.40 -11.42 -49.75
N ASN A 15 40.93 -10.17 -49.73
CA ASN A 15 41.73 -8.98 -49.46
C ASN A 15 42.03 -8.82 -47.95
N ALA A 16 42.59 -7.69 -47.55
CA ALA A 16 42.79 -7.34 -46.16
C ALA A 16 41.46 -7.27 -45.38
N PHE A 17 41.51 -7.53 -44.07
CA PHE A 17 40.44 -7.11 -43.15
C PHE A 17 40.53 -5.58 -43.00
N VAL A 18 39.48 -4.86 -43.37
CA VAL A 18 39.45 -3.39 -43.40
C VAL A 18 38.35 -2.90 -42.47
N SER A 19 38.72 -2.06 -41.51
CA SER A 19 37.78 -1.50 -40.53
C SER A 19 38.09 -0.04 -40.24
N THR A 20 37.07 0.76 -39.94
CA THR A 20 37.22 2.16 -39.51
C THR A 20 36.94 2.29 -38.02
N TRP A 21 37.80 3.06 -37.36
CA TRP A 21 37.79 3.26 -35.93
C TRP A 21 37.87 4.74 -35.58
N ARG A 22 37.29 5.15 -34.46
CA ARG A 22 37.42 6.50 -33.90
C ARG A 22 38.12 6.43 -32.55
N THR A 23 39.32 6.98 -32.47
CA THR A 23 40.16 6.88 -31.26
C THR A 23 39.52 7.55 -30.04
N SER A 24 38.76 8.63 -30.24
CA SER A 24 38.14 9.43 -29.19
C SER A 24 36.91 8.79 -28.53
N ASN A 25 36.39 7.68 -29.06
CA ASN A 25 35.29 6.93 -28.44
C ASN A 25 35.80 6.07 -27.27
N ILE A 26 36.08 6.72 -26.14
CA ILE A 26 36.61 6.07 -24.95
C ILE A 26 35.51 5.41 -24.09
N SER A 27 35.89 4.37 -23.37
CA SER A 27 35.06 3.74 -22.33
C SER A 27 35.96 3.18 -21.23
N SER A 28 35.39 2.74 -20.10
CA SER A 28 36.18 2.08 -19.06
C SER A 28 36.98 0.90 -19.64
N GLY A 29 38.29 0.91 -19.43
CA GLY A 29 39.22 -0.11 -19.92
C GLY A 29 39.65 0.02 -21.39
N SER A 30 39.23 1.08 -22.11
CA SER A 30 39.77 1.38 -23.45
C SER A 30 41.18 1.95 -23.39
N SER A 31 41.91 1.87 -24.50
CA SER A 31 43.15 2.61 -24.71
C SER A 31 42.89 4.13 -24.74
N ALA A 32 43.95 4.95 -24.70
CA ALA A 32 43.84 6.42 -24.69
C ALA A 32 43.05 6.97 -25.89
N ASP A 33 42.57 8.21 -25.81
CA ASP A 33 41.72 8.88 -26.81
C ASP A 33 42.41 9.13 -28.17
N ASN A 34 43.72 8.94 -28.25
CA ASN A 34 44.52 8.92 -29.47
C ASN A 34 45.13 7.54 -29.77
N GLN A 35 44.61 6.47 -29.17
CA GLN A 35 45.11 5.10 -29.37
C GLN A 35 44.04 4.15 -29.91
N ILE A 36 44.49 3.09 -30.59
CA ILE A 36 43.70 1.90 -30.90
C ILE A 36 44.47 0.65 -30.49
N LYS A 37 43.81 -0.23 -29.76
CA LYS A 37 44.27 -1.56 -29.37
C LYS A 37 43.43 -2.63 -30.04
N LEU A 38 44.07 -3.51 -30.82
CA LEU A 38 43.38 -4.61 -31.48
C LEU A 38 42.90 -5.65 -30.44
N PRO A 39 41.69 -6.22 -30.58
CA PRO A 39 41.09 -7.15 -29.63
C PRO A 39 41.56 -8.59 -29.88
N LEU A 40 42.88 -8.81 -29.86
CA LEU A 40 43.48 -10.14 -30.08
C LEU A 40 43.42 -10.99 -28.81
N VAL A 41 43.21 -12.30 -28.97
CA VAL A 41 43.11 -13.27 -27.86
C VAL A 41 44.34 -14.16 -27.74
N ALA A 42 44.61 -14.64 -26.52
CA ALA A 42 45.77 -15.48 -26.22
C ALA A 42 45.79 -16.82 -26.99
N SER A 43 44.63 -17.38 -27.30
CA SER A 43 44.48 -18.64 -28.05
C SER A 43 44.57 -18.48 -29.57
N GLY A 44 44.75 -17.26 -30.07
CA GLY A 44 44.76 -16.97 -31.49
C GLY A 44 46.08 -17.26 -32.20
N THR A 45 46.05 -17.22 -33.52
CA THR A 45 47.22 -17.38 -34.39
C THR A 45 47.36 -16.14 -35.26
N TYR A 46 48.53 -15.51 -35.20
CA TYR A 46 48.77 -14.22 -35.83
C TYR A 46 50.05 -14.27 -36.65
N ASN A 47 49.94 -13.78 -37.89
CA ASN A 47 51.07 -13.44 -38.74
C ASN A 47 50.55 -12.48 -39.80
N PHE A 48 50.41 -11.21 -39.42
CA PHE A 48 49.81 -10.19 -40.29
C PHE A 48 50.53 -8.86 -40.20
N LEU A 49 50.50 -8.11 -41.31
CA LEU A 49 50.86 -6.70 -41.35
C LEU A 49 49.59 -5.88 -41.08
N VAL A 50 49.63 -5.01 -40.09
CA VAL A 50 48.60 -3.98 -39.86
C VAL A 50 49.10 -2.64 -40.39
N ASP A 51 48.36 -2.04 -41.31
CA ASP A 51 48.46 -0.63 -41.69
C ASP A 51 47.44 0.15 -40.86
N TRP A 52 47.93 1.09 -40.04
CA TRP A 52 47.14 1.84 -39.07
C TRP A 52 46.34 2.98 -39.69
N GLY A 53 46.53 3.26 -40.98
CA GLY A 53 45.82 4.30 -41.70
C GLY A 53 46.40 5.71 -41.54
N ASP A 54 47.57 5.84 -40.90
CA ASP A 54 48.32 7.09 -40.72
C ASP A 54 49.68 7.08 -41.43
N GLY A 55 49.91 6.10 -42.30
CA GLY A 55 51.18 5.87 -43.01
C GLY A 55 52.14 4.94 -42.26
N THR A 56 51.81 4.51 -41.03
CA THR A 56 52.60 3.55 -40.26
C THR A 56 52.04 2.12 -40.37
N SER A 57 52.92 1.13 -40.22
CA SER A 57 52.53 -0.28 -40.21
C SER A 57 53.41 -1.13 -39.30
N ASN A 58 52.87 -2.23 -38.79
CA ASN A 58 53.60 -3.17 -37.93
C ASN A 58 53.27 -4.63 -38.28
N ASN A 59 54.25 -5.52 -38.15
CA ASN A 59 54.02 -6.96 -38.19
C ASN A 59 53.57 -7.46 -36.81
N ILE A 60 52.47 -8.18 -36.77
CA ILE A 60 51.89 -8.75 -35.56
C ILE A 60 51.96 -10.28 -35.63
N THR A 61 52.79 -10.89 -34.78
CA THR A 61 52.95 -12.35 -34.64
C THR A 61 52.38 -12.95 -33.34
N THR A 62 52.16 -12.15 -32.28
CA THR A 62 51.57 -12.59 -31.00
C THR A 62 50.49 -11.63 -30.49
N TRP A 63 49.59 -12.10 -29.63
CA TRP A 63 48.44 -11.31 -29.16
C TRP A 63 48.79 -10.14 -28.22
N ASN A 64 49.94 -10.22 -27.54
CA ASN A 64 50.34 -9.31 -26.44
C ASN A 64 51.60 -8.48 -26.74
N GLN A 65 52.13 -8.49 -27.97
CA GLN A 65 53.23 -7.60 -28.32
C GLN A 65 52.79 -6.13 -28.23
N ALA A 66 53.72 -5.23 -27.92
CA ALA A 66 53.43 -3.81 -27.68
C ALA A 66 52.70 -3.14 -28.85
N GLN A 67 53.06 -3.50 -30.08
CA GLN A 67 52.52 -2.99 -31.33
C GLN A 67 51.05 -3.39 -31.58
N VAL A 68 50.41 -4.19 -30.72
CA VAL A 68 48.95 -4.42 -30.77
C VAL A 68 48.18 -3.16 -30.36
N THR A 69 48.83 -2.24 -29.66
CA THR A 69 48.33 -0.88 -29.38
C THR A 69 49.13 0.13 -30.19
N HIS A 70 48.43 0.94 -30.98
CA HIS A 70 49.02 2.02 -31.76
C HIS A 70 48.61 3.38 -31.22
N THR A 71 49.53 4.35 -31.28
CA THR A 71 49.32 5.73 -30.82
C THR A 71 49.41 6.69 -31.99
N TYR A 72 48.35 7.44 -32.24
CA TYR A 72 48.24 8.43 -33.30
C TYR A 72 48.68 9.82 -32.81
N ALA A 73 49.13 10.66 -33.75
CA ALA A 73 49.54 12.04 -33.48
C ALA A 73 48.37 12.92 -32.98
N SER A 74 47.15 12.64 -33.41
CA SER A 74 45.93 13.30 -32.98
C SER A 74 44.78 12.30 -32.84
N ALA A 75 43.74 12.64 -32.09
CA ALA A 75 42.53 11.85 -32.08
C ALA A 75 41.78 12.00 -33.41
N GLY A 76 41.18 10.94 -33.91
CA GLY A 76 40.52 10.97 -35.22
C GLY A 76 39.85 9.67 -35.64
N ASN A 77 39.36 9.67 -36.88
CA ASN A 77 38.86 8.46 -37.53
C ASN A 77 39.99 7.86 -38.39
N TYR A 78 40.31 6.60 -38.17
CA TYR A 78 41.38 5.90 -38.90
C TYR A 78 40.82 4.62 -39.54
N THR A 79 41.29 4.32 -40.76
CA THR A 79 40.95 3.08 -41.45
C THR A 79 42.12 2.12 -41.36
N ILE A 80 41.94 1.07 -40.58
CA ILE A 80 42.94 0.03 -40.31
C ILE A 80 42.79 -1.09 -41.35
N LYS A 81 43.90 -1.53 -41.92
CA LYS A 81 43.97 -2.67 -42.85
C LYS A 81 44.88 -3.76 -42.29
N ILE A 82 44.34 -4.95 -42.07
CA ILE A 82 45.08 -6.13 -41.60
C ILE A 82 45.24 -7.10 -42.77
N ASN A 83 46.48 -7.36 -43.19
CA ASN A 83 46.82 -8.30 -44.25
C ASN A 83 47.70 -9.44 -43.73
N GLY A 84 47.16 -10.65 -43.70
CA GLY A 84 47.85 -11.84 -43.23
C GLY A 84 46.93 -12.76 -42.43
N ILE A 85 47.51 -13.64 -41.62
CA ILE A 85 46.78 -14.57 -40.77
C ILE A 85 46.34 -13.83 -39.52
N CYS A 86 45.03 -13.57 -39.37
CA CYS A 86 44.43 -13.04 -38.15
C CYS A 86 43.34 -14.01 -37.69
N LYS A 87 43.70 -14.96 -36.82
CA LYS A 87 42.77 -15.96 -36.26
C LYS A 87 42.62 -15.72 -34.76
N GLY A 88 41.45 -15.27 -34.32
CA GLY A 88 41.16 -14.93 -32.92
C GLY A 88 40.89 -13.44 -32.74
N TRP A 89 39.66 -13.09 -32.36
CA TRP A 89 39.18 -11.71 -32.26
C TRP A 89 38.08 -11.61 -31.21
N GLN A 90 38.27 -10.83 -30.15
CA GLN A 90 37.28 -10.78 -29.06
C GLN A 90 37.32 -9.46 -28.30
N PHE A 91 36.24 -8.68 -28.42
CA PHE A 91 36.03 -7.55 -27.53
C PHE A 91 35.48 -7.95 -26.16
N GLY A 92 34.53 -8.89 -26.08
CA GLY A 92 33.99 -9.34 -24.80
C GLY A 92 33.44 -8.23 -23.90
N ASN A 93 32.85 -7.19 -24.49
CA ASN A 93 32.41 -5.97 -23.80
C ASN A 93 33.50 -5.20 -23.03
N VAL A 94 34.78 -5.34 -23.41
CA VAL A 94 35.91 -4.58 -22.83
C VAL A 94 36.75 -3.90 -23.93
N GLY A 95 37.76 -3.14 -23.51
CA GLY A 95 38.72 -2.52 -24.43
C GLY A 95 38.10 -1.50 -25.38
N ASP A 96 38.61 -1.46 -26.61
CA ASP A 96 38.29 -0.44 -27.61
C ASP A 96 36.99 -0.72 -28.39
N ARG A 97 36.04 -1.44 -27.79
CA ARG A 97 34.79 -1.87 -28.44
C ARG A 97 33.94 -0.72 -28.99
N LEU A 98 33.97 0.46 -28.35
CA LEU A 98 33.24 1.64 -28.81
C LEU A 98 33.97 2.40 -29.92
N LYS A 99 35.26 2.11 -30.12
CA LYS A 99 36.11 2.77 -31.11
C LYS A 99 35.88 2.20 -32.51
N ILE A 100 35.62 0.90 -32.66
CA ILE A 100 35.29 0.34 -33.98
C ILE A 100 33.92 0.87 -34.45
N LEU A 101 33.89 1.48 -35.64
CA LEU A 101 32.69 2.09 -36.22
C LEU A 101 32.11 1.26 -37.36
N SER A 102 32.96 0.70 -38.22
CA SER A 102 32.50 -0.08 -39.37
C SER A 102 33.55 -1.07 -39.85
N ILE A 103 33.10 -2.06 -40.61
CA ILE A 103 33.95 -2.99 -41.35
C ILE A 103 33.61 -2.80 -42.83
N GLN A 104 34.63 -2.61 -43.67
CA GLN A 104 34.47 -2.52 -45.13
C GLN A 104 34.72 -3.86 -45.81
N SER A 105 35.58 -4.70 -45.24
CA SER A 105 35.95 -6.02 -45.76
C SER A 105 36.36 -6.92 -44.59
N TRP A 106 35.75 -8.10 -44.49
CA TRP A 106 36.13 -9.17 -43.55
C TRP A 106 37.51 -9.74 -43.89
N GLY A 107 37.87 -9.80 -45.17
CA GLY A 107 39.17 -10.25 -45.62
C GLY A 107 39.55 -11.62 -45.07
N LYS A 108 40.78 -11.75 -44.55
CA LYS A 108 41.32 -13.00 -43.99
C LYS A 108 41.02 -13.20 -42.49
N LEU A 109 40.17 -12.37 -41.88
CA LEU A 109 39.79 -12.54 -40.47
C LEU A 109 39.12 -13.90 -40.27
N LYS A 110 39.63 -14.69 -39.34
CA LYS A 110 39.00 -15.93 -38.86
C LYS A 110 38.67 -15.80 -37.37
N LEU A 111 37.44 -16.12 -37.00
CA LEU A 111 37.01 -16.10 -35.61
C LEU A 111 37.67 -17.22 -34.78
N GLY A 112 37.91 -18.38 -35.39
CA GLY A 112 38.47 -19.56 -34.72
C GLY A 112 37.43 -20.39 -33.96
N THR A 113 37.90 -21.38 -33.21
CA THR A 113 37.05 -22.36 -32.49
C THR A 113 36.94 -22.10 -30.98
N SER A 114 37.83 -21.30 -30.40
CA SER A 114 38.00 -21.14 -28.95
C SER A 114 37.71 -19.73 -28.44
N SER A 115 37.30 -18.81 -29.31
CA SER A 115 36.90 -17.44 -28.93
C SER A 115 35.41 -17.22 -29.22
N PHE A 116 34.78 -16.37 -28.40
CA PHE A 116 33.36 -16.01 -28.46
C PHE A 116 33.22 -14.51 -28.19
N ASN A 117 32.02 -13.93 -28.31
CA ASN A 117 31.78 -12.52 -28.03
C ASN A 117 32.63 -11.58 -28.91
N HIS A 118 32.80 -11.93 -30.19
CA HIS A 118 33.80 -11.30 -31.07
C HIS A 118 33.59 -9.80 -31.21
N PHE A 119 32.36 -9.34 -31.42
CA PHE A 119 31.98 -7.91 -31.47
C PHE A 119 31.06 -7.50 -30.31
N GLN A 120 31.09 -8.23 -29.19
CA GLN A 120 30.22 -7.92 -28.07
C GLN A 120 30.49 -6.51 -27.51
N GLY A 121 29.43 -5.72 -27.37
CA GLY A 121 29.44 -4.37 -26.84
C GLY A 121 29.91 -3.29 -27.82
N CYS A 122 30.15 -3.65 -29.09
CA CYS A 122 30.46 -2.68 -30.14
C CYS A 122 29.20 -1.92 -30.56
N SER A 123 28.70 -1.04 -29.69
CA SER A 123 27.42 -0.35 -29.86
C SER A 123 27.38 0.63 -31.04
N ASN A 124 28.55 1.08 -31.53
CA ASN A 124 28.67 1.99 -32.68
C ASN A 124 28.88 1.25 -34.02
N LEU A 125 28.91 -0.08 -34.01
CA LEU A 125 29.29 -0.88 -35.18
C LEU A 125 28.20 -0.86 -36.27
N ASN A 126 28.57 -0.43 -37.46
CA ASN A 126 27.77 -0.47 -38.68
C ASN A 126 28.39 -1.43 -39.71
N LEU A 127 27.60 -2.40 -40.18
CA LEU A 127 28.01 -3.43 -41.14
C LEU A 127 27.21 -3.38 -42.46
N SER A 128 26.47 -2.30 -42.72
CA SER A 128 25.58 -2.18 -43.88
C SER A 128 26.30 -2.13 -45.23
N ASN A 129 27.61 -1.85 -45.25
CA ASN A 129 28.41 -1.62 -46.46
C ASN A 129 29.60 -2.59 -46.59
N VAL A 130 29.62 -3.69 -45.84
CA VAL A 130 30.70 -4.69 -45.98
C VAL A 130 30.66 -5.31 -47.38
N SER A 131 31.81 -5.38 -48.04
CA SER A 131 31.93 -5.77 -49.45
C SER A 131 32.09 -7.28 -49.69
N ASP A 132 32.42 -8.08 -48.69
CA ASP A 132 32.64 -9.53 -48.76
C ASP A 132 31.91 -10.28 -47.62
N ILE A 133 32.16 -11.59 -47.48
CA ILE A 133 31.52 -12.45 -46.47
C ILE A 133 32.53 -12.89 -45.39
N LEU A 134 32.04 -13.05 -44.16
CA LEU A 134 32.85 -13.55 -43.06
C LEU A 134 33.17 -15.04 -43.26
N ASP A 135 34.43 -15.43 -43.06
CA ASP A 135 34.87 -16.82 -43.13
C ASP A 135 34.55 -17.59 -41.84
N LEU A 136 33.63 -18.54 -41.93
CA LEU A 136 33.20 -19.39 -40.81
C LEU A 136 33.62 -20.86 -40.97
N THR A 137 34.49 -21.19 -41.94
CA THR A 137 34.89 -22.58 -42.26
C THR A 137 35.44 -23.38 -41.07
N ASP A 138 36.09 -22.72 -40.12
CA ASP A 138 36.66 -23.34 -38.91
C ASP A 138 35.93 -22.88 -37.62
N THR A 139 34.68 -22.41 -37.73
CA THR A 139 33.93 -21.86 -36.59
C THR A 139 32.73 -22.72 -36.25
N THR A 140 32.72 -23.26 -35.02
CA THR A 140 31.65 -24.11 -34.48
C THR A 140 30.71 -23.36 -33.54
N SER A 141 31.11 -22.17 -33.07
CA SER A 141 30.35 -21.30 -32.18
C SER A 141 30.51 -19.84 -32.60
N ILE A 142 29.40 -19.14 -32.74
CA ILE A 142 29.34 -17.68 -32.91
C ILE A 142 28.63 -17.03 -31.72
N SER A 143 28.77 -17.64 -30.55
CA SER A 143 28.12 -17.17 -29.32
C SER A 143 28.45 -15.70 -29.06
N GLY A 144 27.42 -14.88 -28.85
CA GLY A 144 27.56 -13.46 -28.55
C GLY A 144 28.20 -12.60 -29.65
N LEU A 145 28.23 -13.07 -30.90
CA LEU A 145 28.96 -12.43 -32.01
C LEU A 145 28.71 -10.92 -32.10
N PHE A 146 27.44 -10.48 -32.00
CA PHE A 146 27.00 -9.07 -32.05
C PHE A 146 26.19 -8.67 -30.81
N ALA A 147 26.42 -9.34 -29.67
CA ALA A 147 25.69 -9.02 -28.46
C ALA A 147 25.97 -7.57 -28.01
N GLY A 148 24.95 -6.77 -27.74
CA GLY A 148 25.07 -5.36 -27.33
C GLY A 148 25.47 -4.39 -28.44
N CYS A 149 25.48 -4.82 -29.72
CA CYS A 149 25.63 -3.93 -30.87
C CYS A 149 24.32 -3.14 -31.12
N SER A 150 23.98 -2.21 -30.22
CA SER A 150 22.66 -1.55 -30.23
C SER A 150 22.35 -0.71 -31.48
N SER A 151 23.35 -0.18 -32.19
CA SER A 151 23.14 0.56 -33.45
C SER A 151 23.11 -0.32 -34.71
N LEU A 152 23.32 -1.62 -34.57
CA LEU A 152 23.39 -2.54 -35.70
C LEU A 152 21.98 -2.81 -36.25
N THR A 153 21.70 -2.34 -37.47
CA THR A 153 20.39 -2.54 -38.14
C THR A 153 20.44 -3.67 -39.17
N THR A 154 21.46 -3.66 -40.02
CA THR A 154 21.71 -4.63 -41.09
C THR A 154 23.20 -4.95 -41.21
N ILE A 155 23.48 -6.13 -41.74
CA ILE A 155 24.79 -6.66 -42.08
C ILE A 155 24.75 -7.01 -43.57
N ALA A 156 25.55 -6.34 -44.38
CA ALA A 156 25.65 -6.63 -45.80
C ALA A 156 26.05 -8.10 -46.01
N ARG A 157 25.39 -8.75 -46.98
CA ARG A 157 25.71 -10.12 -47.42
C ARG A 157 25.59 -11.20 -46.33
N ILE A 158 24.89 -10.95 -45.22
CA ILE A 158 24.75 -11.92 -44.11
C ILE A 158 24.10 -13.23 -44.52
N ASN A 159 23.21 -13.19 -45.52
CA ASN A 159 22.51 -14.36 -46.05
C ASN A 159 23.38 -15.23 -46.96
N GLU A 160 24.58 -14.77 -47.33
CA GLU A 160 25.61 -15.54 -48.05
C GLU A 160 26.59 -16.23 -47.10
N TRP A 161 26.45 -16.04 -45.77
CA TRP A 161 27.33 -16.68 -44.80
C TRP A 161 27.03 -18.18 -44.71
N ASN A 162 28.09 -19.00 -44.78
CA ASN A 162 27.95 -20.43 -44.52
C ASN A 162 27.99 -20.71 -43.01
N VAL A 163 26.82 -20.93 -42.43
CA VAL A 163 26.67 -21.27 -41.00
C VAL A 163 26.43 -22.77 -40.76
N SER A 164 26.58 -23.62 -41.79
CA SER A 164 26.18 -25.04 -41.69
C SER A 164 27.01 -25.87 -40.70
N SER A 165 28.20 -25.40 -40.32
CA SER A 165 29.06 -26.03 -39.31
C SER A 165 28.88 -25.45 -37.90
N VAL A 166 28.10 -24.39 -37.76
CA VAL A 166 27.89 -23.70 -36.49
C VAL A 166 26.89 -24.50 -35.66
N SER A 167 27.32 -24.93 -34.47
CA SER A 167 26.50 -25.67 -33.51
C SER A 167 25.95 -24.81 -32.37
N ILE A 168 26.60 -23.67 -32.07
CA ILE A 168 26.21 -22.78 -30.97
C ILE A 168 25.98 -21.36 -31.51
N MET A 169 24.73 -20.90 -31.42
CA MET A 169 24.26 -19.55 -31.78
C MET A 169 23.70 -18.80 -30.58
N SER A 170 24.22 -19.11 -29.38
CA SER A 170 23.74 -18.48 -28.15
C SER A 170 24.04 -16.97 -28.16
N GLY A 171 23.03 -16.12 -27.98
CA GLY A 171 23.21 -14.68 -27.80
C GLY A 171 23.75 -13.90 -29.00
N VAL A 172 23.72 -14.45 -30.23
CA VAL A 172 24.33 -13.81 -31.42
C VAL A 172 23.96 -12.33 -31.56
N PHE A 173 22.70 -11.97 -31.39
CA PHE A 173 22.20 -10.61 -31.50
C PHE A 173 21.68 -10.06 -30.16
N SER A 174 22.00 -10.69 -29.03
CA SER A 174 21.44 -10.31 -27.73
C SER A 174 21.68 -8.82 -27.42
N GLY A 175 20.64 -8.01 -27.26
CA GLY A 175 20.74 -6.57 -26.99
C GLY A 175 21.08 -5.70 -28.22
N ALA A 176 21.10 -6.26 -29.43
CA ALA A 176 21.16 -5.50 -30.68
C ALA A 176 19.77 -4.90 -30.98
N THR A 177 19.38 -3.88 -30.22
CA THR A 177 18.00 -3.35 -30.15
C THR A 177 17.44 -2.86 -31.48
N ALA A 178 18.29 -2.40 -32.40
CA ALA A 178 17.91 -1.91 -33.73
C ALA A 178 17.93 -2.99 -34.84
N PHE A 179 18.39 -4.22 -34.55
CA PHE A 179 18.58 -5.25 -35.56
C PHE A 179 17.25 -5.85 -36.04
N ASN A 180 17.02 -5.85 -37.35
CA ASN A 180 15.80 -6.39 -37.96
C ASN A 180 16.02 -6.91 -39.40
N GLN A 181 17.06 -7.71 -39.62
CA GLN A 181 17.33 -8.26 -40.95
C GLN A 181 16.73 -9.67 -41.12
N ASN A 182 16.40 -10.03 -42.36
CA ASN A 182 16.01 -11.38 -42.74
C ASN A 182 17.20 -12.35 -42.63
N LEU A 183 17.01 -13.47 -41.92
CA LEU A 183 17.99 -14.56 -41.69
C LEU A 183 17.50 -15.93 -42.21
N GLY A 184 16.42 -15.96 -42.98
CA GLY A 184 15.77 -17.22 -43.39
C GLY A 184 16.59 -18.12 -44.30
N SER A 185 17.70 -17.64 -44.90
CA SER A 185 18.58 -18.46 -45.74
C SER A 185 19.63 -19.25 -44.95
N TRP A 186 19.76 -19.01 -43.64
CA TRP A 186 20.74 -19.70 -42.80
C TRP A 186 20.40 -21.18 -42.66
N ASN A 187 21.38 -22.04 -42.92
CA ASN A 187 21.28 -23.47 -42.61
C ASN A 187 21.62 -23.70 -41.13
N VAL A 188 20.59 -23.83 -40.30
CA VAL A 188 20.72 -24.01 -38.85
C VAL A 188 20.60 -25.47 -38.40
N SER A 189 20.67 -26.44 -39.31
CA SER A 189 20.43 -27.87 -39.00
C SER A 189 21.45 -28.50 -38.06
N ALA A 190 22.62 -27.87 -37.88
CA ALA A 190 23.66 -28.30 -36.95
C ALA A 190 23.53 -27.66 -35.55
N VAL A 191 22.69 -26.63 -35.39
CA VAL A 191 22.61 -25.83 -34.16
C VAL A 191 21.94 -26.60 -33.04
N THR A 192 22.60 -26.69 -31.88
CA THR A 192 22.09 -27.31 -30.65
C THR A 192 21.78 -26.27 -29.57
N ASN A 193 22.20 -25.01 -29.72
CA ASN A 193 21.94 -23.96 -28.74
C ASN A 193 21.63 -22.61 -29.40
N PHE A 194 20.37 -22.20 -29.34
CA PHE A 194 19.84 -20.90 -29.78
C PHE A 194 19.59 -19.93 -28.62
N SER A 195 20.02 -20.28 -27.40
CA SER A 195 19.64 -19.53 -26.20
C SER A 195 20.01 -18.06 -26.32
N PHE A 196 19.12 -17.16 -25.96
CA PHE A 196 19.32 -15.70 -26.01
C PHE A 196 19.59 -15.11 -27.41
N MET A 197 19.50 -15.87 -28.50
CA MET A 197 19.95 -15.42 -29.85
C MET A 197 19.41 -14.03 -30.23
N PHE A 198 18.14 -13.75 -29.92
CA PHE A 198 17.45 -12.48 -30.17
C PHE A 198 16.97 -11.81 -28.86
N SER A 199 17.55 -12.17 -27.71
CA SER A 199 17.16 -11.57 -26.43
C SER A 199 17.39 -10.06 -26.44
N GLY A 200 16.39 -9.24 -26.09
CA GLY A 200 16.47 -7.78 -26.10
C GLY A 200 16.68 -7.16 -27.49
N THR A 201 16.36 -7.87 -28.57
CA THR A 201 16.35 -7.31 -29.94
C THR A 201 15.01 -6.67 -30.24
N ASN A 202 14.75 -5.50 -29.64
CA ASN A 202 13.42 -4.88 -29.63
C ASN A 202 12.77 -4.74 -31.01
N SER A 203 13.58 -4.50 -32.06
CA SER A 203 13.12 -4.29 -33.44
C SER A 203 13.09 -5.58 -34.28
N PHE A 204 13.50 -6.72 -33.76
CA PHE A 204 13.65 -7.92 -34.57
C PHE A 204 12.29 -8.52 -34.95
N ASN A 205 12.06 -8.62 -36.24
CA ASN A 205 10.90 -9.27 -36.86
C ASN A 205 11.31 -9.95 -38.19
N ASN A 206 12.54 -10.48 -38.26
CA ASN A 206 13.15 -11.09 -39.44
C ASN A 206 13.06 -10.24 -40.73
N GLY A 207 13.18 -8.91 -40.61
CA GLY A 207 13.05 -7.99 -41.75
C GLY A 207 11.66 -8.02 -42.42
N GLY A 208 10.63 -8.45 -41.68
CA GLY A 208 9.27 -8.63 -42.20
C GLY A 208 9.08 -9.86 -43.09
N SER A 209 10.10 -10.71 -43.25
CA SER A 209 10.05 -11.91 -44.07
C SER A 209 9.55 -13.12 -43.28
N ASN A 210 8.70 -13.94 -43.90
CA ASN A 210 8.24 -15.22 -43.36
C ASN A 210 9.28 -16.35 -43.48
N SER A 211 10.41 -16.10 -44.16
CA SER A 211 11.42 -17.10 -44.50
C SER A 211 12.09 -17.77 -43.29
N ILE A 212 12.04 -17.19 -42.10
CA ILE A 212 12.55 -17.84 -40.88
C ILE A 212 11.78 -19.15 -40.55
N ASN A 213 10.55 -19.29 -41.05
CA ASN A 213 9.76 -20.50 -40.95
C ASN A 213 10.39 -21.69 -41.70
N ASN A 214 11.29 -21.44 -42.66
CA ASN A 214 11.95 -22.46 -43.48
C ASN A 214 13.19 -23.06 -42.81
N TRP A 215 13.56 -22.61 -41.62
CA TRP A 215 14.69 -23.16 -40.88
C TRP A 215 14.46 -24.63 -40.53
N THR A 216 15.42 -25.48 -40.88
CA THR A 216 15.48 -26.87 -40.43
C THR A 216 16.18 -26.93 -39.09
N ILE A 217 15.42 -27.15 -38.01
CA ILE A 217 15.96 -27.34 -36.66
C ILE A 217 16.66 -28.71 -36.54
N ASN A 218 17.72 -28.79 -35.73
CA ASN A 218 18.44 -30.04 -35.48
C ASN A 218 17.51 -31.11 -34.88
N THR A 219 17.39 -32.25 -35.56
CA THR A 219 16.55 -33.39 -35.15
C THR A 219 17.34 -34.60 -34.64
N THR A 220 18.67 -34.51 -34.58
CA THR A 220 19.54 -35.62 -34.13
C THR A 220 20.08 -35.43 -32.72
N SER A 221 20.19 -34.20 -32.24
CA SER A 221 20.73 -33.85 -30.91
C SER A 221 19.78 -32.93 -30.15
N SER A 222 19.89 -32.91 -28.82
CA SER A 222 19.11 -32.00 -27.96
C SER A 222 19.34 -30.53 -28.35
N VAL A 223 18.27 -29.73 -28.39
CA VAL A 223 18.30 -28.31 -28.76
C VAL A 223 17.79 -27.43 -27.60
N LEU A 224 18.53 -26.37 -27.28
CA LEU A 224 18.14 -25.35 -26.30
C LEU A 224 17.63 -24.08 -26.99
N MET A 225 16.45 -23.59 -26.59
CA MET A 225 15.82 -22.36 -27.11
C MET A 225 15.51 -21.34 -26.00
N ASN A 226 16.27 -21.40 -24.90
CA ASN A 226 16.02 -20.56 -23.72
C ASN A 226 16.12 -19.08 -24.06
N SER A 227 15.10 -18.28 -23.71
CA SER A 227 15.09 -16.82 -23.93
C SER A 227 15.39 -16.39 -25.37
N MET A 228 15.15 -17.25 -26.37
CA MET A 228 15.56 -16.98 -27.75
C MET A 228 14.99 -15.66 -28.28
N PHE A 229 13.72 -15.36 -27.99
CA PHE A 229 13.03 -14.12 -28.38
C PHE A 229 12.63 -13.26 -27.16
N ALA A 230 13.27 -13.46 -26.00
CA ALA A 230 12.94 -12.70 -24.80
C ALA A 230 13.15 -11.20 -25.04
N GLY A 231 12.12 -10.35 -24.91
CA GLY A 231 12.20 -8.91 -25.16
C GLY A 231 12.30 -8.52 -26.65
N ALA A 232 12.13 -9.45 -27.58
CA ALA A 232 11.94 -9.13 -29.01
C ALA A 232 10.52 -8.58 -29.21
N LEU A 233 10.30 -7.32 -28.81
CA LEU A 233 8.97 -6.73 -28.59
C LEU A 233 8.03 -6.87 -29.80
N ILE A 234 8.55 -6.66 -31.01
CA ILE A 234 7.77 -6.65 -32.25
C ILE A 234 7.81 -7.98 -33.03
N PHE A 235 8.45 -9.02 -32.50
CA PHE A 235 8.60 -10.30 -33.20
C PHE A 235 7.26 -11.01 -33.34
N ASN A 236 6.82 -11.24 -34.59
CA ASN A 236 5.58 -11.93 -34.90
C ASN A 236 5.63 -12.67 -36.25
N GLN A 237 6.78 -13.30 -36.58
CA GLN A 237 6.94 -14.07 -37.82
C GLN A 237 6.58 -15.55 -37.64
N PRO A 238 6.06 -16.22 -38.68
CA PRO A 238 5.68 -17.62 -38.60
C PRO A 238 6.89 -18.51 -38.29
N ILE A 239 6.70 -19.40 -37.31
CA ILE A 239 7.68 -20.40 -36.86
C ILE A 239 7.02 -21.77 -36.59
N GLY A 240 5.73 -21.92 -36.97
CA GLY A 240 4.95 -23.12 -36.71
C GLY A 240 5.42 -24.36 -37.48
N ALA A 241 6.19 -24.18 -38.56
CA ALA A 241 6.71 -25.29 -39.37
C ALA A 241 7.99 -25.94 -38.81
N TRP A 242 8.58 -25.38 -37.74
CA TRP A 242 9.77 -25.93 -37.13
C TRP A 242 9.51 -27.31 -36.51
N ASN A 243 10.41 -28.26 -36.76
CA ASN A 243 10.41 -29.55 -36.06
C ASN A 243 11.07 -29.40 -34.68
N THR A 244 10.27 -29.29 -33.63
CA THR A 244 10.74 -29.09 -32.25
C THR A 244 10.97 -30.39 -31.47
N SER A 245 10.93 -31.57 -32.11
CA SER A 245 10.98 -32.88 -31.44
C SER A 245 12.23 -33.15 -30.59
N LYS A 246 13.30 -32.39 -30.78
CA LYS A 246 14.53 -32.44 -29.97
C LYS A 246 14.78 -31.21 -29.10
N VAL A 247 13.84 -30.26 -29.06
CA VAL A 247 13.94 -29.10 -28.17
C VAL A 247 13.68 -29.57 -26.74
N SER A 248 14.68 -29.43 -25.86
CA SER A 248 14.60 -29.90 -24.47
C SER A 248 14.20 -28.81 -23.48
N SER A 249 14.35 -27.54 -23.85
CA SER A 249 14.01 -26.41 -22.99
C SER A 249 13.56 -25.19 -23.79
N MET A 250 12.45 -24.58 -23.36
CA MET A 250 11.84 -23.38 -23.93
C MET A 250 11.64 -22.28 -22.88
N ASN A 251 12.37 -22.36 -21.76
CA ASN A 251 12.34 -21.39 -20.67
C ASN A 251 12.48 -19.95 -21.21
N GLN A 252 11.54 -19.07 -20.84
CA GLN A 252 11.51 -17.66 -21.25
C GLN A 252 11.52 -17.39 -22.77
N MET A 253 11.25 -18.38 -23.63
CA MET A 253 11.45 -18.23 -25.08
C MET A 253 10.80 -16.97 -25.68
N PHE A 254 9.59 -16.60 -25.23
CA PHE A 254 8.84 -15.40 -25.63
C PHE A 254 8.57 -14.44 -24.48
N PHE A 255 9.40 -14.46 -23.42
CA PHE A 255 9.29 -13.54 -22.30
C PHE A 255 9.28 -12.09 -22.82
N ASN A 256 8.23 -11.32 -22.52
CA ASN A 256 8.05 -9.94 -22.95
C ASN A 256 8.09 -9.72 -24.48
N ALA A 257 7.85 -10.75 -25.29
CA ALA A 257 7.63 -10.61 -26.73
C ALA A 257 6.18 -10.15 -26.99
N THR A 258 5.92 -8.86 -26.77
CA THR A 258 4.57 -8.32 -26.55
C THR A 258 3.60 -8.48 -27.74
N THR A 259 4.11 -8.61 -28.97
CA THR A 259 3.31 -8.75 -30.20
C THR A 259 3.18 -10.17 -30.73
N PHE A 260 3.93 -11.13 -30.17
CA PHE A 260 3.98 -12.50 -30.68
C PHE A 260 2.61 -13.20 -30.54
N ASN A 261 2.05 -13.67 -31.65
CA ASN A 261 0.78 -14.38 -31.69
C ASN A 261 0.68 -15.36 -32.88
N GLN A 262 1.78 -16.05 -33.22
CA GLN A 262 1.82 -16.96 -34.36
C GLN A 262 1.40 -18.39 -33.99
N PRO A 263 0.75 -19.14 -34.91
CA PRO A 263 0.28 -20.48 -34.63
C PRO A 263 1.47 -21.44 -34.43
N ILE A 264 1.56 -22.01 -33.23
CA ILE A 264 2.61 -22.95 -32.79
C ILE A 264 2.04 -24.25 -32.20
N GLY A 265 0.73 -24.48 -32.34
CA GLY A 265 0.08 -25.70 -31.83
C GLY A 265 0.61 -27.00 -32.45
N SER A 266 1.19 -26.94 -33.67
CA SER A 266 1.79 -28.09 -34.37
C SER A 266 3.15 -28.53 -33.82
N TRP A 267 3.73 -27.80 -32.88
CA TRP A 267 5.03 -28.16 -32.29
C TRP A 267 4.97 -29.46 -31.50
N ASN A 268 6.00 -30.29 -31.67
CA ASN A 268 6.23 -31.44 -30.82
C ASN A 268 7.04 -31.03 -29.59
N THR A 269 6.39 -30.96 -28.42
CA THR A 269 6.99 -30.57 -27.15
C THR A 269 7.40 -31.76 -26.27
N SER A 270 7.35 -33.00 -26.78
CA SER A 270 7.53 -34.21 -25.95
C SER A 270 8.91 -34.32 -25.29
N ALA A 271 9.91 -33.58 -25.76
CA ALA A 271 11.25 -33.55 -25.16
C ALA A 271 11.46 -32.41 -24.14
N VAL A 272 10.51 -31.47 -24.04
CA VAL A 272 10.64 -30.27 -23.21
C VAL A 272 10.39 -30.62 -21.74
N THR A 273 11.27 -30.17 -20.85
CA THR A 273 11.12 -30.36 -19.39
C THR A 273 10.85 -29.06 -18.63
N ASP A 274 11.21 -27.90 -19.18
CA ASP A 274 10.99 -26.58 -18.56
C ASP A 274 10.33 -25.59 -19.53
N MET A 275 9.14 -25.10 -19.14
CA MET A 275 8.37 -24.07 -19.84
C MET A 275 8.18 -22.80 -19.00
N SER A 276 8.98 -22.64 -17.94
CA SER A 276 8.86 -21.49 -17.03
C SER A 276 9.00 -20.18 -17.80
N GLN A 277 8.09 -19.25 -17.51
CA GLN A 277 8.05 -17.89 -18.07
C GLN A 277 7.98 -17.81 -19.60
N MET A 278 7.67 -18.91 -20.30
CA MET A 278 7.75 -18.98 -21.77
C MET A 278 6.96 -17.86 -22.46
N PHE A 279 5.77 -17.51 -21.96
CA PHE A 279 4.90 -16.45 -22.47
C PHE A 279 4.65 -15.34 -21.43
N GLN A 280 5.50 -15.21 -20.41
CA GLN A 280 5.35 -14.14 -19.44
C GLN A 280 5.40 -12.78 -20.14
N ALA A 281 4.40 -11.94 -19.93
CA ALA A 281 4.21 -10.64 -20.58
C ALA A 281 4.14 -10.68 -22.12
N ALA A 282 3.83 -11.82 -22.73
CA ALA A 282 3.46 -11.91 -24.15
C ALA A 282 2.03 -11.38 -24.35
N LEU A 283 1.89 -10.05 -24.37
CA LEU A 283 0.61 -9.35 -24.24
C LEU A 283 -0.44 -9.69 -25.31
N SER A 284 0.00 -10.15 -26.50
CA SER A 284 -0.87 -10.46 -27.63
C SER A 284 -1.07 -11.96 -27.88
N PHE A 285 -0.41 -12.83 -27.12
CA PHE A 285 -0.43 -14.27 -27.38
C PHE A 285 -1.76 -14.92 -26.97
N ASP A 286 -2.46 -15.50 -27.95
CA ASP A 286 -3.73 -16.22 -27.76
C ASP A 286 -3.91 -17.33 -28.81
N GLN A 287 -2.90 -18.18 -28.99
CA GLN A 287 -2.98 -19.31 -29.94
C GLN A 287 -3.34 -20.61 -29.22
N ASN A 288 -4.00 -21.52 -29.95
CA ASN A 288 -4.28 -22.87 -29.46
C ASN A 288 -2.99 -23.69 -29.35
N ILE A 289 -2.69 -24.16 -28.14
CA ILE A 289 -1.56 -25.01 -27.77
C ILE A 289 -2.00 -26.31 -27.08
N GLY A 290 -3.29 -26.64 -27.13
CA GLY A 290 -3.86 -27.83 -26.48
C GLY A 290 -3.32 -29.16 -27.00
N SER A 291 -2.77 -29.19 -28.22
CA SER A 291 -2.14 -30.37 -28.84
C SER A 291 -0.72 -30.68 -28.35
N TRP A 292 -0.13 -29.83 -27.50
CA TRP A 292 1.22 -30.03 -26.98
C TRP A 292 1.31 -31.24 -26.05
N ASN A 293 2.38 -32.03 -26.19
CA ASN A 293 2.73 -33.06 -25.23
C ASN A 293 3.60 -32.46 -24.12
N ILE A 294 3.02 -32.34 -22.92
CA ILE A 294 3.65 -31.74 -21.75
C ILE A 294 3.98 -32.75 -20.64
N SER A 295 3.94 -34.06 -20.94
CA SER A 295 4.09 -35.12 -19.93
C SER A 295 5.47 -35.18 -19.26
N ASN A 296 6.47 -34.51 -19.85
CA ASN A 296 7.84 -34.41 -19.30
C ASN A 296 8.11 -33.06 -18.60
N VAL A 297 7.18 -32.10 -18.66
CA VAL A 297 7.36 -30.77 -18.09
C VAL A 297 7.24 -30.82 -16.56
N ILE A 298 8.22 -30.27 -15.85
CA ILE A 298 8.25 -30.21 -14.39
C ILE A 298 7.97 -28.82 -13.83
N SER A 299 8.08 -27.76 -14.63
CA SER A 299 7.80 -26.38 -14.20
C SER A 299 7.04 -25.59 -15.26
N PHE A 300 5.86 -25.09 -14.85
CA PHE A 300 5.05 -24.11 -15.58
C PHE A 300 5.14 -22.72 -14.93
N SER A 301 6.16 -22.51 -14.09
CA SER A 301 6.25 -21.34 -13.22
C SER A 301 6.18 -20.06 -14.05
N SER A 302 5.17 -19.22 -13.78
CA SER A 302 4.91 -17.96 -14.51
C SER A 302 4.73 -18.10 -16.03
N MET A 303 4.39 -19.27 -16.58
CA MET A 303 4.34 -19.51 -18.03
C MET A 303 3.50 -18.47 -18.79
N PHE A 304 2.31 -18.10 -18.27
CA PHE A 304 1.40 -17.12 -18.87
C PHE A 304 1.24 -15.85 -18.01
N ARG A 305 2.18 -15.58 -17.09
CA ARG A 305 2.10 -14.42 -16.21
C ARG A 305 2.03 -13.13 -17.02
N GLY A 306 0.92 -12.40 -16.95
CA GLY A 306 0.69 -11.17 -17.68
C GLY A 306 0.41 -11.34 -19.18
N ALA A 307 0.18 -12.57 -19.66
CA ALA A 307 -0.34 -12.83 -21.01
C ALA A 307 -1.84 -12.46 -21.04
N LYS A 308 -2.11 -11.15 -21.10
CA LYS A 308 -3.43 -10.57 -20.75
C LYS A 308 -4.60 -11.12 -21.55
N VAL A 309 -4.38 -11.46 -22.82
CA VAL A 309 -5.41 -11.94 -23.76
C VAL A 309 -5.44 -13.47 -23.90
N PHE A 310 -4.49 -14.18 -23.28
CA PHE A 310 -4.36 -15.62 -23.46
C PHE A 310 -5.62 -16.35 -22.96
N ASN A 311 -6.23 -17.10 -23.87
CA ASN A 311 -7.41 -17.93 -23.64
C ASN A 311 -7.39 -19.16 -24.56
N ASN A 312 -6.19 -19.69 -24.85
CA ASN A 312 -5.92 -20.82 -25.75
C ASN A 312 -6.58 -20.71 -27.15
N GLY A 313 -6.64 -19.50 -27.70
CA GLY A 313 -7.31 -19.25 -28.99
C GLY A 313 -8.79 -19.58 -29.00
N GLY A 314 -9.44 -19.59 -27.83
CA GLY A 314 -10.83 -19.99 -27.65
C GLY A 314 -11.08 -21.49 -27.63
N SER A 315 -10.06 -22.33 -27.80
CA SER A 315 -10.22 -23.79 -27.79
C SER A 315 -10.17 -24.38 -26.38
N SER A 316 -11.01 -25.38 -26.12
CA SER A 316 -11.00 -26.20 -24.90
C SER A 316 -9.89 -27.25 -24.88
N ASP A 317 -9.10 -27.39 -25.96
CA ASP A 317 -8.13 -28.49 -26.10
C ASP A 317 -7.03 -28.49 -25.02
N ILE A 318 -6.76 -27.36 -24.38
CA ILE A 318 -5.81 -27.27 -23.26
C ILE A 318 -6.22 -28.18 -22.09
N ASN A 319 -7.50 -28.53 -21.98
CA ASN A 319 -8.01 -29.49 -21.00
C ASN A 319 -7.45 -30.90 -21.22
N ASN A 320 -6.96 -31.23 -22.42
CA ASN A 320 -6.43 -32.55 -22.77
C ASN A 320 -4.95 -32.74 -22.42
N TRP A 321 -4.32 -31.75 -21.79
CA TRP A 321 -2.92 -31.84 -21.38
C TRP A 321 -2.69 -32.94 -20.32
N THR A 322 -1.75 -33.84 -20.61
CA THR A 322 -1.28 -34.85 -19.65
C THR A 322 -0.11 -34.29 -18.83
N ILE A 323 -0.38 -33.92 -17.58
CA ILE A 323 0.64 -33.45 -16.62
C ILE A 323 1.63 -34.58 -16.29
N ASN A 324 2.88 -34.22 -15.98
CA ASN A 324 3.91 -35.18 -15.54
C ASN A 324 3.48 -35.93 -14.27
N THR A 325 3.43 -37.26 -14.36
CA THR A 325 3.01 -38.15 -13.27
C THR A 325 4.17 -38.79 -12.50
N ILE A 326 5.42 -38.55 -12.92
CA ILE A 326 6.62 -39.16 -12.34
C ILE A 326 7.33 -38.17 -11.40
N SER A 327 7.55 -36.94 -11.85
CA SER A 327 8.28 -35.90 -11.13
C SER A 327 7.34 -34.87 -10.48
N ASN A 328 7.81 -34.17 -9.46
CA ASN A 328 7.05 -33.07 -8.85
C ASN A 328 6.87 -31.94 -9.88
N VAL A 329 5.67 -31.35 -9.89
CA VAL A 329 5.29 -30.26 -10.82
C VAL A 329 4.98 -29.00 -10.04
N SER A 330 5.43 -27.85 -10.55
CA SER A 330 5.10 -26.52 -10.01
C SER A 330 4.18 -25.75 -10.97
N PHE A 331 3.03 -25.29 -10.46
CA PHE A 331 2.11 -24.36 -11.13
C PHE A 331 2.23 -22.92 -10.61
N ASN A 332 3.30 -22.61 -9.85
CA ASN A 332 3.49 -21.29 -9.26
C ASN A 332 3.30 -20.17 -10.29
N SER A 333 2.40 -19.24 -9.98
CA SER A 333 2.15 -18.04 -10.78
C SER A 333 1.75 -18.26 -12.25
N MET A 334 1.31 -19.47 -12.64
CA MET A 334 1.14 -19.85 -14.05
C MET A 334 0.27 -18.89 -14.85
N PHE A 335 -0.88 -18.46 -14.31
CA PHE A 335 -1.86 -17.58 -14.95
C PHE A 335 -2.01 -16.21 -14.28
N VAL A 336 -0.99 -15.76 -13.52
CA VAL A 336 -1.04 -14.46 -12.85
C VAL A 336 -1.34 -13.35 -13.85
N SER A 337 -2.39 -12.55 -13.63
CA SER A 337 -2.80 -11.47 -14.52
C SER A 337 -3.11 -11.88 -15.97
N ALA A 338 -3.36 -13.17 -16.23
CA ALA A 338 -3.92 -13.66 -17.51
C ALA A 338 -5.42 -13.32 -17.56
N SER A 339 -5.74 -12.03 -17.68
CA SER A 339 -7.08 -11.47 -17.43
C SER A 339 -8.21 -11.94 -18.35
N LYS A 340 -7.91 -12.70 -19.41
CA LYS A 340 -8.88 -13.29 -20.33
C LYS A 340 -8.97 -14.82 -20.25
N PHE A 341 -8.11 -15.44 -19.45
CA PHE A 341 -8.05 -16.89 -19.35
C PHE A 341 -9.30 -17.44 -18.64
N ASN A 342 -10.06 -18.26 -19.34
CA ASN A 342 -11.24 -18.96 -18.82
C ASN A 342 -11.50 -20.30 -19.56
N GLN A 343 -10.44 -21.04 -19.88
CA GLN A 343 -10.57 -22.35 -20.55
C GLN A 343 -10.63 -23.49 -19.54
N PRO A 344 -11.37 -24.59 -19.86
CA PRO A 344 -11.45 -25.74 -18.98
C PRO A 344 -10.08 -26.40 -18.79
N ILE A 345 -9.78 -26.72 -17.54
CA ILE A 345 -8.54 -27.39 -17.10
C ILE A 345 -8.81 -28.45 -16.02
N GLY A 346 -10.09 -28.81 -15.83
CA GLY A 346 -10.53 -29.76 -14.81
C GLY A 346 -10.00 -31.18 -15.01
N ASN A 347 -9.68 -31.56 -16.26
CA ASN A 347 -9.21 -32.92 -16.59
C ASN A 347 -7.73 -33.15 -16.27
N TRP A 348 -7.00 -32.13 -15.81
CA TRP A 348 -5.58 -32.27 -15.51
C TRP A 348 -5.36 -33.18 -14.30
N ASN A 349 -4.51 -34.19 -14.45
CA ASN A 349 -4.06 -35.00 -13.32
C ASN A 349 -3.04 -34.24 -12.48
N THR A 350 -3.50 -33.62 -11.38
CA THR A 350 -2.67 -32.77 -10.52
C THR A 350 -1.95 -33.53 -9.39
N LEU A 351 -1.98 -34.86 -9.36
CA LEU A 351 -1.42 -35.68 -8.27
C LEU A 351 0.02 -35.30 -7.87
N ARG A 352 0.87 -34.93 -8.83
CA ARG A 352 2.29 -34.58 -8.59
C ARG A 352 2.54 -33.09 -8.39
N VAL A 353 1.48 -32.26 -8.37
CA VAL A 353 1.62 -30.82 -8.16
C VAL A 353 1.88 -30.55 -6.68
N THR A 354 2.94 -29.81 -6.37
CA THR A 354 3.30 -29.48 -4.97
C THR A 354 3.11 -28.00 -4.61
N ASN A 355 3.07 -27.11 -5.61
CA ASN A 355 2.95 -25.67 -5.41
C ASN A 355 1.95 -25.05 -6.39
N MET A 356 0.87 -24.46 -5.85
CA MET A 356 -0.17 -23.73 -6.58
C MET A 356 -0.24 -22.24 -6.20
N SER A 357 0.78 -21.73 -5.51
CA SER A 357 0.79 -20.33 -5.08
C SER A 357 0.69 -19.36 -6.28
N TYR A 358 -0.14 -18.33 -6.11
CA TYR A 358 -0.46 -17.32 -7.12
C TYR A 358 -1.04 -17.85 -8.45
N MET A 359 -1.40 -19.14 -8.58
CA MET A 359 -1.71 -19.74 -9.89
C MET A 359 -2.68 -18.92 -10.75
N PHE A 360 -3.74 -18.37 -10.14
CA PHE A 360 -4.78 -17.56 -10.78
C PHE A 360 -4.88 -16.14 -10.21
N ASP A 361 -3.82 -15.62 -9.56
CA ASP A 361 -3.85 -14.26 -9.02
C ASP A 361 -4.15 -13.25 -10.15
N SER A 362 -5.23 -12.50 -10.00
CA SER A 362 -5.71 -11.48 -10.94
C SER A 362 -6.11 -12.05 -12.31
N ALA A 363 -6.37 -13.37 -12.43
CA ALA A 363 -7.07 -13.96 -13.56
C ALA A 363 -8.58 -13.67 -13.43
N SER A 364 -8.95 -12.41 -13.66
CA SER A 364 -10.22 -11.83 -13.19
C SER A 364 -11.50 -12.48 -13.71
N VAL A 365 -11.45 -13.13 -14.88
CA VAL A 365 -12.60 -13.79 -15.51
C VAL A 365 -12.60 -15.32 -15.37
N PHE A 366 -11.58 -15.88 -14.72
CA PHE A 366 -11.44 -17.33 -14.59
C PHE A 366 -12.53 -17.89 -13.66
N ASP A 367 -13.35 -18.80 -14.18
CA ASP A 367 -14.40 -19.48 -13.45
C ASP A 367 -14.68 -20.86 -14.08
N GLN A 368 -13.78 -21.82 -13.84
CA GLN A 368 -13.88 -23.19 -14.37
C GLN A 368 -13.89 -24.22 -13.25
N ALA A 369 -14.48 -25.39 -13.53
CA ALA A 369 -14.55 -26.51 -12.59
C ALA A 369 -13.19 -27.16 -12.35
N LEU A 370 -12.81 -27.24 -11.07
CA LEU A 370 -11.56 -27.80 -10.57
C LEU A 370 -11.78 -28.94 -9.56
N GLY A 371 -13.03 -29.38 -9.34
CA GLY A 371 -13.35 -30.38 -8.31
C GLY A 371 -12.66 -31.74 -8.49
N ASP A 372 -12.29 -32.11 -9.73
CA ASP A 372 -11.60 -33.37 -10.05
C ASP A 372 -10.09 -33.33 -9.79
N TRP A 373 -9.53 -32.18 -9.44
CA TRP A 373 -8.11 -32.07 -9.13
C TRP A 373 -7.75 -32.84 -7.86
N ASN A 374 -6.74 -33.71 -7.96
CA ASN A 374 -6.08 -34.30 -6.80
C ASN A 374 -5.00 -33.34 -6.28
N ILE A 375 -5.27 -32.70 -5.13
CA ILE A 375 -4.36 -31.74 -4.51
C ILE A 375 -3.61 -32.30 -3.28
N GLU A 376 -3.61 -33.62 -3.08
CA GLU A 376 -3.09 -34.21 -1.83
C GLU A 376 -1.60 -33.90 -1.60
N ASN A 377 -0.81 -33.67 -2.65
CA ASN A 377 0.62 -33.35 -2.54
C ASN A 377 0.91 -31.83 -2.53
N VAL A 378 -0.12 -30.98 -2.62
CA VAL A 378 0.02 -29.52 -2.58
C VAL A 378 0.27 -29.06 -1.15
N THR A 379 1.33 -28.27 -0.95
CA THR A 379 1.68 -27.75 0.39
C THR A 379 1.47 -26.24 0.52
N ILE A 380 1.43 -25.51 -0.60
CA ILE A 380 1.32 -24.05 -0.64
C ILE A 380 0.21 -23.62 -1.61
N THR A 381 -0.83 -22.98 -1.06
CA THR A 381 -1.97 -22.41 -1.81
C THR A 381 -2.09 -20.89 -1.67
N ASP A 382 -1.07 -20.25 -1.09
CA ASP A 382 -1.05 -18.81 -0.87
C ASP A 382 -1.34 -18.04 -2.17
N TYR A 383 -2.27 -17.08 -2.09
CA TYR A 383 -2.68 -16.21 -3.20
C TYR A 383 -3.27 -16.92 -4.44
N MET A 384 -3.59 -18.21 -4.37
CA MET A 384 -3.97 -19.02 -5.54
C MET A 384 -5.09 -18.38 -6.38
N PHE A 385 -6.12 -17.80 -5.76
CA PHE A 385 -7.26 -17.12 -6.40
C PHE A 385 -7.38 -15.65 -5.99
N GLN A 386 -6.28 -15.02 -5.55
CA GLN A 386 -6.29 -13.60 -5.20
C GLN A 386 -6.83 -12.77 -6.38
N SER A 387 -7.82 -11.91 -6.15
CA SER A 387 -8.44 -11.07 -7.19
C SER A 387 -8.94 -11.81 -8.44
N ALA A 388 -9.18 -13.13 -8.36
CA ALA A 388 -9.92 -13.88 -9.36
C ALA A 388 -11.42 -13.58 -9.18
N ILE A 389 -11.84 -12.40 -9.64
CA ILE A 389 -13.14 -11.77 -9.32
C ILE A 389 -14.34 -12.68 -9.64
N ALA A 390 -14.30 -13.37 -10.78
CA ALA A 390 -15.37 -14.26 -11.23
C ALA A 390 -15.33 -15.66 -10.60
N PHE A 391 -14.22 -16.06 -9.98
CA PHE A 391 -14.00 -17.44 -9.60
C PHE A 391 -15.01 -17.92 -8.54
N ASN A 392 -15.76 -18.95 -8.90
CA ASN A 392 -16.65 -19.70 -8.03
C ASN A 392 -16.72 -21.19 -8.45
N ASN A 393 -15.60 -21.73 -8.97
CA ASN A 393 -15.46 -23.11 -9.47
C ASN A 393 -16.32 -23.47 -10.70
N GLY A 394 -16.93 -22.55 -11.44
CA GLY A 394 -17.54 -22.81 -12.75
C GLY A 394 -18.59 -23.94 -12.86
N GLY A 395 -19.07 -24.51 -11.74
CA GLY A 395 -20.03 -25.62 -11.70
C GLY A 395 -19.57 -26.85 -10.89
N ILE A 396 -19.97 -28.03 -11.37
CA ILE A 396 -19.67 -29.35 -10.79
C ILE A 396 -18.57 -30.07 -11.60
N PRO A 397 -17.73 -30.91 -10.96
CA PRO A 397 -17.70 -31.21 -9.53
C PRO A 397 -17.14 -30.04 -8.70
N ASN A 398 -17.60 -29.94 -7.45
CA ASN A 398 -17.20 -28.86 -6.53
C ASN A 398 -15.83 -29.14 -5.87
N ILE A 399 -15.21 -28.09 -5.34
CA ILE A 399 -13.90 -28.17 -4.67
C ILE A 399 -13.97 -28.69 -3.22
N ASN A 400 -15.15 -29.03 -2.70
CA ASN A 400 -15.29 -29.47 -1.30
C ASN A 400 -14.56 -30.80 -1.05
N ASN A 401 -14.41 -31.64 -2.08
CA ASN A 401 -13.78 -32.96 -2.00
C ASN A 401 -12.25 -32.94 -2.06
N TRP A 402 -11.63 -31.75 -2.13
CA TRP A 402 -10.18 -31.62 -2.15
C TRP A 402 -9.54 -32.10 -0.84
N ASN A 403 -8.51 -32.95 -0.96
CA ASN A 403 -7.68 -33.35 0.18
C ASN A 403 -6.61 -32.31 0.49
N THR A 404 -6.88 -31.40 1.42
CA THR A 404 -5.95 -30.33 1.83
C THR A 404 -5.01 -30.72 2.97
N SER A 405 -4.88 -32.01 3.33
CA SER A 405 -4.17 -32.42 4.55
C SER A 405 -2.70 -32.02 4.62
N ASN A 406 -2.06 -31.78 3.47
CA ASN A 406 -0.65 -31.36 3.38
C ASN A 406 -0.47 -29.83 3.22
N VAL A 407 -1.57 -29.06 3.13
CA VAL A 407 -1.51 -27.60 3.00
C VAL A 407 -1.12 -26.97 4.33
N ILE A 408 -0.08 -26.12 4.32
CA ILE A 408 0.47 -25.48 5.52
C ILE A 408 0.01 -24.02 5.65
N THR A 409 -0.18 -23.33 4.52
CA THR A 409 -0.55 -21.91 4.46
C THR A 409 -1.66 -21.65 3.44
N MET A 410 -2.62 -20.79 3.83
CA MET A 410 -3.78 -20.38 3.02
C MET A 410 -3.91 -18.86 2.96
N ASN A 411 -2.81 -18.12 3.06
CA ASN A 411 -2.82 -16.66 3.10
C ASN A 411 -3.36 -16.09 1.79
N ASN A 412 -4.32 -15.16 1.90
CA ASN A 412 -4.92 -14.46 0.77
C ASN A 412 -5.48 -15.37 -0.35
N MET A 413 -5.74 -16.65 -0.08
CA MET A 413 -6.12 -17.62 -1.13
C MET A 413 -7.31 -17.14 -1.97
N PHE A 414 -8.29 -16.50 -1.35
CA PHE A 414 -9.48 -15.91 -1.98
C PHE A 414 -9.62 -14.41 -1.70
N TYR A 415 -8.51 -13.71 -1.40
CA TYR A 415 -8.52 -12.26 -1.19
C TYR A 415 -9.14 -11.58 -2.41
N ASN A 416 -10.18 -10.76 -2.24
CA ASN A 416 -10.86 -10.04 -3.33
C ASN A 416 -11.46 -10.96 -4.43
N ALA A 417 -11.65 -12.26 -4.17
CA ALA A 417 -12.39 -13.17 -5.05
C ALA A 417 -13.91 -12.97 -4.84
N LYS A 418 -14.44 -11.89 -5.42
CA LYS A 418 -15.78 -11.35 -5.09
C LYS A 418 -16.94 -12.32 -5.27
N SER A 419 -16.86 -13.22 -6.26
CA SER A 419 -17.92 -14.19 -6.57
C SER A 419 -17.78 -15.51 -5.82
N PHE A 420 -16.66 -15.73 -5.12
CA PHE A 420 -16.36 -17.00 -4.48
C PHE A 420 -17.32 -17.27 -3.31
N ASN A 421 -18.06 -18.38 -3.39
CA ASN A 421 -18.97 -18.85 -2.34
C ASN A 421 -19.17 -20.38 -2.38
N GLN A 422 -18.12 -21.14 -2.68
CA GLN A 422 -18.21 -22.61 -2.64
C GLN A 422 -18.23 -23.14 -1.20
N ASN A 423 -18.84 -24.31 -1.02
CA ASN A 423 -18.66 -25.10 0.20
C ASN A 423 -17.23 -25.69 0.21
N ILE A 424 -16.51 -25.46 1.30
CA ILE A 424 -15.15 -25.94 1.57
C ILE A 424 -15.04 -26.57 2.98
N GLY A 425 -16.17 -26.89 3.61
CA GLY A 425 -16.20 -27.38 4.99
C GLY A 425 -15.59 -28.77 5.18
N SER A 426 -15.40 -29.54 4.12
CA SER A 426 -14.74 -30.86 4.17
C SER A 426 -13.21 -30.80 4.08
N TRP A 427 -12.62 -29.62 3.91
CA TRP A 427 -11.17 -29.46 3.87
C TRP A 427 -10.52 -29.81 5.21
N ASN A 428 -9.41 -30.53 5.16
CA ASN A 428 -8.57 -30.81 6.32
C ASN A 428 -7.60 -29.64 6.57
N THR A 429 -7.83 -28.89 7.65
CA THR A 429 -7.02 -27.73 8.02
C THR A 429 -6.04 -27.99 9.17
N ALA A 430 -5.88 -29.24 9.62
CA ALA A 430 -5.13 -29.57 10.83
C ALA A 430 -3.66 -29.10 10.80
N SER A 431 -3.06 -29.03 9.61
CA SER A 431 -1.68 -28.57 9.39
C SER A 431 -1.57 -27.07 9.06
N VAL A 432 -2.69 -26.36 8.89
CA VAL A 432 -2.69 -24.95 8.48
C VAL A 432 -2.30 -24.05 9.65
N THR A 433 -1.22 -23.29 9.47
CA THR A 433 -0.65 -22.43 10.51
C THR A 433 -1.09 -20.96 10.37
N THR A 434 -1.45 -20.53 9.16
CA THR A 434 -1.92 -19.17 8.87
C THR A 434 -2.93 -19.15 7.72
N MET A 435 -4.01 -18.40 7.93
CA MET A 435 -5.12 -18.17 6.99
C MET A 435 -5.45 -16.67 6.92
N SER A 436 -4.41 -15.84 7.04
CA SER A 436 -4.54 -14.38 7.08
C SER A 436 -5.09 -13.86 5.75
N ASN A 437 -6.10 -12.98 5.83
CA ASN A 437 -6.81 -12.40 4.69
C ASN A 437 -7.46 -13.42 3.73
N MET A 438 -7.64 -14.69 4.12
CA MET A 438 -8.07 -15.76 3.20
C MET A 438 -9.31 -15.38 2.39
N PHE A 439 -10.32 -14.74 3.01
CA PHE A 439 -11.56 -14.31 2.37
C PHE A 439 -11.77 -12.78 2.43
N ASN A 440 -10.73 -11.99 2.74
CA ASN A 440 -10.88 -10.54 2.84
C ASN A 440 -11.40 -9.96 1.51
N ASN A 441 -12.51 -9.23 1.56
CA ASN A 441 -13.22 -8.67 0.42
C ASN A 441 -13.78 -9.71 -0.58
N ALA A 442 -13.95 -10.97 -0.16
CA ALA A 442 -14.74 -11.96 -0.89
C ALA A 442 -16.23 -11.72 -0.62
N THR A 443 -16.81 -10.76 -1.34
CA THR A 443 -18.13 -10.18 -1.02
C THR A 443 -19.33 -11.12 -1.14
N SER A 444 -19.13 -12.36 -1.62
CA SER A 444 -20.17 -13.40 -1.68
C SER A 444 -19.92 -14.55 -0.71
N PHE A 445 -18.76 -14.59 -0.04
CA PHE A 445 -18.33 -15.79 0.68
C PHE A 445 -19.12 -16.00 1.98
N ASN A 446 -19.79 -17.15 2.06
CA ASN A 446 -20.49 -17.66 3.23
C ASN A 446 -20.50 -19.20 3.26
N ASN A 447 -19.38 -19.84 2.84
CA ASN A 447 -19.23 -21.30 2.71
C ASN A 447 -20.35 -22.01 1.90
N GLY A 448 -20.86 -21.38 0.84
CA GLY A 448 -22.00 -21.92 0.07
C GLY A 448 -23.31 -22.03 0.86
N GLY A 449 -23.40 -21.38 2.02
CA GLY A 449 -24.53 -21.49 2.95
C GLY A 449 -24.52 -22.75 3.81
N ASP A 450 -23.46 -23.56 3.74
CA ASP A 450 -23.34 -24.83 4.45
C ASP A 450 -22.63 -24.65 5.81
N SER A 451 -23.09 -25.34 6.85
CA SER A 451 -22.53 -25.24 8.20
C SER A 451 -21.22 -26.03 8.39
N SER A 452 -20.84 -26.88 7.43
CA SER A 452 -19.70 -27.80 7.54
C SER A 452 -18.34 -27.14 7.75
N ILE A 453 -18.20 -25.83 7.55
CA ILE A 453 -16.97 -25.11 7.93
C ILE A 453 -16.65 -25.22 9.43
N SER A 454 -17.65 -25.55 10.27
CA SER A 454 -17.45 -25.90 11.67
C SER A 454 -16.55 -27.14 11.86
N ASN A 455 -16.38 -27.99 10.85
CA ASN A 455 -15.59 -29.23 10.95
C ASN A 455 -14.08 -29.00 10.81
N TRP A 456 -13.66 -27.78 10.48
CA TRP A 456 -12.25 -27.44 10.36
C TRP A 456 -11.51 -27.63 11.69
N VAL A 457 -10.31 -28.21 11.60
CA VAL A 457 -9.39 -28.37 12.73
C VAL A 457 -8.42 -27.20 12.74
N THR A 458 -8.60 -26.25 13.65
CA THR A 458 -7.88 -24.95 13.64
C THR A 458 -6.78 -24.81 14.69
N ALA A 459 -6.53 -25.86 15.50
CA ALA A 459 -5.61 -25.81 16.63
C ALA A 459 -4.18 -25.37 16.27
N SER A 460 -3.73 -25.60 15.03
CA SER A 460 -2.40 -25.19 14.55
C SER A 460 -2.31 -23.72 14.11
N ALA A 461 -3.44 -23.03 13.98
CA ALA A 461 -3.49 -21.67 13.46
C ALA A 461 -2.95 -20.66 14.48
N THR A 462 -2.04 -19.80 14.02
CA THR A 462 -1.40 -18.74 14.84
C THR A 462 -1.87 -17.33 14.47
N SER A 463 -2.43 -17.16 13.26
CA SER A 463 -2.97 -15.89 12.76
C SER A 463 -4.22 -16.11 11.91
N MET A 464 -5.28 -15.36 12.24
CA MET A 464 -6.53 -15.25 11.48
C MET A 464 -6.82 -13.78 11.09
N PHE A 465 -5.77 -12.97 10.99
CA PHE A 465 -5.84 -11.55 10.66
C PHE A 465 -6.70 -11.29 9.41
N ASN A 466 -7.70 -10.41 9.53
CA ASN A 466 -8.62 -10.03 8.44
C ASN A 466 -9.33 -11.18 7.71
N MET A 467 -9.39 -12.39 8.27
CA MET A 467 -9.81 -13.59 7.53
C MET A 467 -11.16 -13.42 6.81
N PHE A 468 -12.15 -12.81 7.46
CA PHE A 468 -13.51 -12.59 6.94
C PHE A 468 -13.86 -11.10 6.77
N LYS A 469 -12.85 -10.22 6.70
CA LYS A 469 -13.07 -8.77 6.52
C LYS A 469 -13.90 -8.50 5.26
N SER A 470 -14.94 -7.68 5.38
CA SER A 470 -15.82 -7.28 4.27
C SER A 470 -16.49 -8.45 3.52
N THR A 471 -16.95 -9.45 4.26
CA THR A 471 -17.70 -10.62 3.74
C THR A 471 -19.12 -10.68 4.32
N PRO A 472 -20.08 -11.39 3.68
CA PRO A 472 -21.37 -11.73 4.27
C PRO A 472 -21.28 -12.97 5.18
N PHE A 473 -20.08 -13.41 5.57
CA PHE A 473 -19.87 -14.66 6.30
C PHE A 473 -20.65 -14.67 7.63
N ASN A 474 -21.42 -15.74 7.85
CA ASN A 474 -22.22 -15.93 9.06
C ASN A 474 -22.42 -17.42 9.42
N GLN A 475 -21.45 -18.27 9.14
CA GLN A 475 -21.51 -19.71 9.51
C GLN A 475 -20.96 -19.94 10.92
N ASN A 476 -21.48 -20.97 11.60
CA ASN A 476 -21.05 -21.33 12.95
C ASN A 476 -19.60 -21.80 12.98
N ILE A 477 -18.78 -21.11 13.77
CA ILE A 477 -17.35 -21.38 14.02
C ILE A 477 -17.02 -21.38 15.52
N GLY A 478 -18.03 -21.45 16.37
CA GLY A 478 -17.86 -21.39 17.83
C GLY A 478 -17.05 -22.55 18.41
N ASN A 479 -16.97 -23.66 17.69
CA ASN A 479 -16.21 -24.86 18.05
C ASN A 479 -14.76 -24.85 17.57
N TRP A 480 -14.31 -23.82 16.86
CA TRP A 480 -12.92 -23.70 16.43
C TRP A 480 -11.98 -23.52 17.62
N ASP A 481 -10.86 -24.24 17.61
CA ASP A 481 -9.76 -24.01 18.55
C ASP A 481 -8.89 -22.85 18.07
N VAL A 482 -8.92 -21.75 18.82
CA VAL A 482 -8.13 -20.53 18.56
C VAL A 482 -7.05 -20.31 19.63
N SER A 483 -6.74 -21.33 20.44
CA SER A 483 -5.83 -21.22 21.60
C SER A 483 -4.38 -20.88 21.24
N ASN A 484 -3.99 -21.02 19.98
CA ASN A 484 -2.67 -20.65 19.46
C ASN A 484 -2.65 -19.32 18.69
N VAL A 485 -3.80 -18.68 18.49
CA VAL A 485 -3.90 -17.40 17.77
C VAL A 485 -3.37 -16.27 18.65
N THR A 486 -2.50 -15.42 18.09
CA THR A 486 -1.93 -14.26 18.80
C THR A 486 -2.52 -12.92 18.35
N SER A 487 -3.11 -12.87 17.15
CA SER A 487 -3.77 -11.69 16.60
C SER A 487 -5.07 -12.07 15.90
N MET A 488 -6.16 -11.40 16.29
CA MET A 488 -7.49 -11.49 15.66
C MET A 488 -7.88 -10.16 15.00
N ALA A 489 -6.90 -9.29 14.76
CA ALA A 489 -7.18 -7.95 14.25
C ALA A 489 -7.94 -8.01 12.91
N GLY A 490 -9.02 -7.23 12.85
CA GLY A 490 -9.91 -7.10 11.70
C GLY A 490 -10.59 -8.38 11.20
N MET A 491 -10.57 -9.49 11.96
CA MET A 491 -11.06 -10.80 11.51
C MET A 491 -12.47 -10.74 10.89
N PHE A 492 -13.39 -9.95 11.48
CA PHE A 492 -14.76 -9.73 11.02
C PHE A 492 -15.05 -8.25 10.72
N GLU A 493 -14.02 -7.44 10.45
CA GLU A 493 -14.21 -6.03 10.15
C GLU A 493 -15.12 -5.86 8.91
N SER A 494 -16.19 -5.08 9.04
CA SER A 494 -17.24 -4.89 8.03
C SER A 494 -17.96 -6.17 7.58
N ALA A 495 -17.88 -7.26 8.36
CA ALA A 495 -18.72 -8.45 8.16
C ALA A 495 -20.12 -8.19 8.75
N LYS A 496 -20.91 -7.39 8.03
CA LYS A 496 -22.16 -6.78 8.54
C LYS A 496 -23.20 -7.78 9.04
N GLU A 497 -23.21 -8.99 8.49
CA GLU A 497 -24.16 -10.06 8.80
C GLU A 497 -23.67 -11.03 9.88
N PHE A 498 -22.38 -10.98 10.24
CA PHE A 498 -21.80 -11.94 11.17
C PHE A 498 -22.37 -11.80 12.59
N ASN A 499 -22.97 -12.87 13.11
CA ASN A 499 -23.57 -12.90 14.43
C ASN A 499 -23.60 -14.32 15.02
N GLN A 500 -22.45 -15.00 15.10
CA GLN A 500 -22.34 -16.34 15.68
C GLN A 500 -21.81 -16.30 17.12
N ASN A 501 -22.08 -17.36 17.89
CA ASN A 501 -21.58 -17.49 19.27
C ASN A 501 -20.10 -17.92 19.27
N LEU A 502 -19.25 -17.10 19.87
CA LEU A 502 -17.80 -17.29 19.99
C LEU A 502 -17.36 -17.49 21.44
N GLY A 503 -18.28 -17.65 22.39
CA GLY A 503 -17.97 -17.68 23.82
C GLY A 503 -17.09 -18.84 24.27
N SER A 504 -17.01 -19.93 23.49
CA SER A 504 -16.14 -21.08 23.76
C SER A 504 -14.69 -20.89 23.33
N TRP A 505 -14.36 -19.78 22.67
CA TRP A 505 -13.00 -19.51 22.19
C TRP A 505 -12.01 -19.25 23.34
N ASN A 506 -10.87 -19.94 23.30
CA ASN A 506 -9.74 -19.66 24.18
C ASN A 506 -8.86 -18.54 23.59
N VAL A 507 -9.05 -17.33 24.09
CA VAL A 507 -8.33 -16.13 23.60
C VAL A 507 -7.08 -15.77 24.45
N SER A 508 -6.61 -16.66 25.31
CA SER A 508 -5.55 -16.37 26.31
C SER A 508 -4.21 -15.89 25.72
N LYS A 509 -3.92 -16.22 24.45
CA LYS A 509 -2.70 -15.79 23.75
C LYS A 509 -2.88 -14.55 22.85
N VAL A 510 -4.10 -14.05 22.69
CA VAL A 510 -4.39 -12.94 21.79
C VAL A 510 -3.96 -11.62 22.45
N THR A 511 -3.08 -10.87 21.79
CA THR A 511 -2.62 -9.55 22.26
C THR A 511 -3.17 -8.40 21.41
N VAL A 512 -3.70 -8.70 20.22
CA VAL A 512 -4.23 -7.69 19.29
C VAL A 512 -5.65 -8.07 18.84
N PHE A 513 -6.62 -7.32 19.36
CA PHE A 513 -8.06 -7.41 19.00
C PHE A 513 -8.53 -6.25 18.12
N ASN A 514 -7.61 -5.38 17.68
CA ASN A 514 -7.94 -4.16 16.96
C ASN A 514 -8.89 -4.44 15.79
N LEU A 515 -9.99 -3.68 15.71
CA LEU A 515 -10.98 -3.77 14.63
C LEU A 515 -11.70 -5.12 14.48
N MET A 516 -11.53 -6.09 15.39
CA MET A 516 -12.00 -7.48 15.20
C MET A 516 -13.44 -7.58 14.71
N PHE A 517 -14.36 -6.78 15.26
CA PHE A 517 -15.77 -6.71 14.84
C PHE A 517 -16.18 -5.34 14.31
N SER A 518 -15.23 -4.43 14.03
CA SER A 518 -15.54 -3.07 13.59
C SER A 518 -16.49 -3.09 12.39
N MET A 519 -17.63 -2.40 12.48
CA MET A 519 -18.70 -2.32 11.49
C MET A 519 -19.44 -3.65 11.22
N ALA A 520 -19.28 -4.67 12.06
CA ALA A 520 -20.12 -5.88 12.06
C ALA A 520 -21.48 -5.56 12.73
N THR A 521 -22.35 -4.86 12.00
CA THR A 521 -23.57 -4.26 12.55
C THR A 521 -24.55 -5.23 13.20
N ALA A 522 -24.60 -6.49 12.74
CA ALA A 522 -25.44 -7.54 13.32
C ALA A 522 -24.82 -8.22 14.56
N PHE A 523 -23.51 -8.02 14.82
CA PHE A 523 -22.79 -8.80 15.81
C PHE A 523 -23.31 -8.55 17.22
N ASN A 524 -23.80 -9.62 17.84
CA ASN A 524 -24.25 -9.68 19.22
C ASN A 524 -24.01 -11.09 19.82
N ASN A 525 -22.89 -11.73 19.43
CA ASN A 525 -22.49 -13.09 19.82
C ASN A 525 -23.58 -14.18 19.65
N GLY A 526 -24.38 -14.10 18.58
CA GLY A 526 -25.51 -15.03 18.37
C GLY A 526 -26.59 -14.93 19.44
N GLY A 527 -26.63 -13.85 20.21
CA GLY A 527 -27.53 -13.68 21.35
C GLY A 527 -27.08 -14.36 22.64
N SER A 528 -25.95 -15.09 22.64
CA SER A 528 -25.44 -15.78 23.81
C SER A 528 -24.59 -14.86 24.71
N PRO A 529 -24.71 -14.95 26.05
CA PRO A 529 -23.85 -14.24 26.98
C PRO A 529 -22.43 -14.83 27.09
N ASP A 530 -22.17 -15.99 26.46
CA ASP A 530 -20.95 -16.76 26.68
C ASP A 530 -19.66 -16.05 26.27
N ILE A 531 -19.72 -14.99 25.46
CA ILE A 531 -18.54 -14.14 25.17
C ILE A 531 -17.90 -13.58 26.45
N ASN A 532 -18.67 -13.48 27.54
CA ASN A 532 -18.17 -13.12 28.86
C ASN A 532 -17.21 -14.16 29.46
N ASN A 533 -17.15 -15.38 28.92
CA ASN A 533 -16.26 -16.45 29.39
C ASN A 533 -14.83 -16.35 28.85
N TRP A 534 -14.55 -15.39 27.96
CA TRP A 534 -13.21 -15.19 27.41
C TRP A 534 -12.19 -14.85 28.50
N ALA A 535 -11.12 -15.66 28.58
CA ALA A 535 -9.99 -15.43 29.46
C ALA A 535 -8.89 -14.67 28.72
N ILE A 536 -8.78 -13.36 28.95
CA ILE A 536 -7.72 -12.49 28.39
C ILE A 536 -6.59 -12.38 29.42
N ASN A 537 -5.85 -13.46 29.64
CA ASN A 537 -4.85 -13.57 30.72
C ASN A 537 -3.40 -13.69 30.21
N THR A 538 -3.09 -12.96 29.13
CA THR A 538 -1.72 -12.84 28.60
C THR A 538 -0.83 -12.00 29.53
N THR A 539 0.48 -12.24 29.50
CA THR A 539 1.46 -11.42 30.23
C THR A 539 1.89 -10.17 29.47
N ALA A 540 1.64 -10.13 28.15
CA ALA A 540 2.00 -9.03 27.26
C ALA A 540 0.91 -7.94 27.24
N ASP A 541 1.28 -6.74 26.79
CA ASP A 541 0.33 -5.65 26.57
C ASP A 541 -0.72 -6.03 25.51
N VAL A 542 -1.98 -5.68 25.78
CA VAL A 542 -3.13 -5.95 24.90
C VAL A 542 -3.64 -4.64 24.29
N THR A 543 -4.05 -4.69 23.02
CA THR A 543 -4.74 -3.57 22.34
C THR A 543 -6.11 -4.00 21.80
N MET A 544 -7.12 -3.18 22.07
CA MET A 544 -8.52 -3.41 21.68
C MET A 544 -9.13 -2.19 20.97
N ASN A 545 -8.35 -1.54 20.11
CA ASN A 545 -8.80 -0.32 19.43
C ASN A 545 -9.93 -0.65 18.44
N ALA A 546 -11.04 0.09 18.54
CA ALA A 546 -12.18 0.00 17.64
C ALA A 546 -12.73 -1.43 17.48
N MET A 547 -12.56 -2.29 18.49
CA MET A 547 -12.94 -3.70 18.40
C MET A 547 -14.43 -3.88 18.07
N PHE A 548 -15.31 -3.05 18.65
CA PHE A 548 -16.75 -3.01 18.42
C PHE A 548 -17.22 -1.68 17.79
N TYR A 549 -16.33 -0.96 17.10
CA TYR A 549 -16.69 0.30 16.45
C TYR A 549 -17.89 0.10 15.51
N GLN A 550 -18.97 0.86 15.68
CA GLN A 550 -20.22 0.74 14.91
C GLN A 550 -20.89 -0.65 14.95
N CYS A 551 -20.68 -1.44 16.00
CA CYS A 551 -21.49 -2.63 16.28
C CYS A 551 -22.84 -2.23 16.89
N ALA A 552 -23.74 -1.70 16.06
CA ALA A 552 -24.99 -1.07 16.50
C ALA A 552 -25.87 -1.93 17.43
N ASN A 553 -25.85 -3.25 17.26
CA ASN A 553 -26.67 -4.22 18.02
C ASN A 553 -25.93 -4.91 19.18
N PHE A 554 -24.65 -4.60 19.41
CA PHE A 554 -23.86 -5.28 20.43
C PHE A 554 -24.32 -4.87 21.84
N ASN A 555 -24.71 -5.85 22.66
CA ASN A 555 -25.11 -5.67 24.05
C ASN A 555 -24.84 -6.91 24.92
N GLN A 556 -23.83 -7.72 24.59
CA GLN A 556 -23.48 -8.90 25.39
C GLN A 556 -22.59 -8.56 26.58
N PRO A 557 -22.70 -9.30 27.70
CA PRO A 557 -21.84 -9.09 28.86
C PRO A 557 -20.38 -9.37 28.52
N ILE A 558 -19.52 -8.44 28.91
CA ILE A 558 -18.05 -8.52 28.81
C ILE A 558 -17.36 -8.16 30.14
N GLY A 559 -18.15 -8.04 31.21
CA GLY A 559 -17.68 -7.59 32.53
C GLY A 559 -16.68 -8.53 33.18
N ASN A 560 -16.67 -9.82 32.84
CA ASN A 560 -15.75 -10.80 33.44
C ASN A 560 -14.36 -10.84 32.79
N TRP A 561 -14.14 -10.06 31.74
CA TRP A 561 -12.85 -10.00 31.06
C TRP A 561 -11.77 -9.42 31.97
N ASP A 562 -10.61 -10.09 32.06
CA ASP A 562 -9.41 -9.51 32.65
C ASP A 562 -8.79 -8.51 31.67
N VAL A 563 -9.05 -7.22 31.90
CA VAL A 563 -8.52 -6.13 31.07
C VAL A 563 -7.29 -5.47 31.67
N SER A 564 -6.66 -6.07 32.68
CA SER A 564 -5.54 -5.50 33.43
C SER A 564 -4.29 -5.23 32.58
N LYS A 565 -4.18 -5.88 31.42
CA LYS A 565 -3.10 -5.68 30.44
C LYS A 565 -3.51 -4.84 29.23
N VAL A 566 -4.76 -4.36 29.16
CA VAL A 566 -5.20 -3.55 28.02
C VAL A 566 -4.63 -2.15 28.15
N THR A 567 -3.84 -1.74 27.15
CA THR A 567 -3.18 -0.43 27.12
C THR A 567 -3.99 0.63 26.37
N SER A 568 -4.93 0.21 25.51
CA SER A 568 -5.72 1.13 24.70
C SER A 568 -7.10 0.56 24.36
N PHE A 569 -8.13 1.36 24.66
CA PHE A 569 -9.53 1.16 24.30
C PHE A 569 -10.04 2.26 23.36
N GLN A 570 -9.15 2.83 22.53
CA GLN A 570 -9.53 3.87 21.58
C GLN A 570 -10.71 3.40 20.72
N GLN A 571 -11.82 4.13 20.77
CA GLN A 571 -13.05 3.84 20.01
C GLN A 571 -13.68 2.45 20.25
N PHE A 572 -13.34 1.78 21.37
CA PHE A 572 -13.68 0.38 21.63
C PHE A 572 -15.16 0.01 21.37
N LEU A 573 -16.10 0.73 21.97
CA LEU A 573 -17.57 0.57 21.82
C LEU A 573 -18.21 1.76 21.10
N ASN A 574 -17.43 2.56 20.35
CA ASN A 574 -17.95 3.77 19.75
C ASN A 574 -19.12 3.43 18.78
N THR A 575 -20.27 4.07 18.97
CA THR A 575 -21.49 3.88 18.19
C THR A 575 -22.16 2.50 18.42
N CYS A 576 -21.93 1.86 19.58
CA CYS A 576 -22.72 0.72 20.04
C CYS A 576 -24.01 1.19 20.73
N TYR A 577 -25.03 1.54 19.95
CA TYR A 577 -26.25 2.19 20.46
C TYR A 577 -27.00 1.40 21.53
N THR A 578 -26.92 0.07 21.52
CA THR A 578 -27.65 -0.82 22.44
C THR A 578 -26.83 -1.25 23.66
N PHE A 579 -25.55 -0.91 23.74
CA PHE A 579 -24.69 -1.42 24.80
C PHE A 579 -25.04 -0.79 26.14
N ASN A 580 -25.41 -1.62 27.13
CA ASN A 580 -25.73 -1.19 28.49
C ASN A 580 -25.36 -2.25 29.55
N GLN A 581 -24.21 -2.88 29.41
CA GLN A 581 -23.74 -3.89 30.37
C GLN A 581 -22.86 -3.26 31.46
N SER A 582 -22.88 -3.84 32.65
CA SER A 582 -21.97 -3.45 33.75
C SER A 582 -20.54 -3.92 33.47
N LEU A 583 -19.57 -3.07 33.80
CA LEU A 583 -18.12 -3.34 33.67
C LEU A 583 -17.42 -3.21 35.03
N SER A 584 -18.15 -3.43 36.13
CA SER A 584 -17.68 -3.17 37.48
C SER A 584 -16.52 -4.08 37.91
N PHE A 585 -16.22 -5.18 37.21
CA PHE A 585 -15.07 -6.03 37.54
C PHE A 585 -13.79 -5.65 36.79
N TRP A 586 -13.84 -4.69 35.87
CA TRP A 586 -12.69 -4.33 35.05
C TRP A 586 -11.64 -3.58 35.86
N ASN A 587 -10.43 -4.13 35.89
CA ASN A 587 -9.23 -3.43 36.34
C ASN A 587 -8.50 -2.84 35.12
N THR A 588 -8.53 -1.53 34.95
CA THR A 588 -7.91 -0.84 33.81
C THR A 588 -6.52 -0.28 34.12
N ALA A 589 -5.77 -0.85 35.08
CA ALA A 589 -4.51 -0.28 35.56
C ALA A 589 -3.45 -0.02 34.47
N SER A 590 -3.41 -0.80 33.38
CA SER A 590 -2.49 -0.56 32.26
C SER A 590 -3.01 0.40 31.19
N LEU A 591 -4.26 0.88 31.29
CA LEU A 591 -4.90 1.69 30.27
C LEU A 591 -4.23 3.08 30.17
N LYS A 592 -3.84 3.45 28.95
CA LYS A 592 -3.25 4.75 28.63
C LYS A 592 -4.17 5.64 27.79
N ASN A 593 -4.99 5.02 26.94
CA ASN A 593 -5.85 5.71 25.99
C ASN A 593 -7.30 5.20 26.05
N ALA A 594 -8.20 6.06 26.50
CA ALA A 594 -9.65 5.84 26.59
C ALA A 594 -10.43 6.75 25.60
N ASN A 595 -9.76 7.32 24.60
CA ASN A 595 -10.37 8.20 23.62
C ASN A 595 -11.59 7.54 22.95
N GLN A 596 -12.74 8.21 23.02
CA GLN A 596 -14.00 7.74 22.40
C GLN A 596 -14.44 6.33 22.81
N MET A 597 -13.99 5.80 23.96
CA MET A 597 -14.23 4.42 24.36
C MET A 597 -15.71 4.01 24.29
N PHE A 598 -16.63 4.87 24.73
CA PHE A 598 -18.09 4.66 24.71
C PHE A 598 -18.83 5.66 23.83
N SER A 599 -18.13 6.50 23.06
CA SER A 599 -18.75 7.58 22.28
C SER A 599 -19.94 7.08 21.45
N GLY A 600 -21.14 7.60 21.67
CA GLY A 600 -22.36 7.23 20.96
C GLY A 600 -23.13 6.04 21.54
N CYS A 601 -22.70 5.46 22.66
CA CYS A 601 -23.48 4.47 23.40
C CYS A 601 -24.65 5.17 24.12
N ALA A 602 -25.69 5.52 23.37
CA ALA A 602 -26.74 6.43 23.80
C ALA A 602 -27.45 6.04 25.11
N ILE A 603 -27.63 4.74 25.35
CA ILE A 603 -28.34 4.21 26.53
C ILE A 603 -27.39 3.69 27.62
N PHE A 604 -26.07 3.81 27.45
CA PHE A 604 -25.10 3.26 28.39
C PHE A 604 -25.14 4.00 29.73
N ASP A 605 -25.45 3.27 30.80
CA ASP A 605 -25.36 3.68 32.20
C ASP A 605 -24.77 2.55 33.07
N GLY A 606 -23.91 1.71 32.47
CA GLY A 606 -23.26 0.62 33.18
C GLY A 606 -22.30 1.12 34.26
N ASP A 607 -22.25 0.39 35.38
CA ASP A 607 -21.30 0.65 36.46
C ASP A 607 -19.86 0.40 36.00
N ILE A 608 -18.99 1.42 36.13
CA ILE A 608 -17.55 1.41 35.81
C ILE A 608 -16.69 1.78 37.03
N SER A 609 -17.21 1.59 38.24
CA SER A 609 -16.62 2.10 39.48
C SER A 609 -15.19 1.62 39.76
N ASN A 610 -14.79 0.44 39.27
CA ASN A 610 -13.46 -0.13 39.49
C ASN A 610 -12.42 0.26 38.43
N PHE A 611 -12.76 1.14 37.49
CA PHE A 611 -11.80 1.63 36.52
C PHE A 611 -10.64 2.34 37.23
N ASN A 612 -9.42 1.94 36.90
CA ASN A 612 -8.20 2.62 37.30
C ASN A 612 -7.76 3.58 36.18
N MET A 613 -7.74 4.87 36.50
CA MET A 613 -7.40 5.95 35.57
C MET A 613 -5.96 6.47 35.72
N SER A 614 -5.17 5.91 36.64
CA SER A 614 -3.88 6.48 37.07
C SER A 614 -2.84 6.58 35.95
N ASN A 615 -2.98 5.75 34.90
CA ASN A 615 -2.09 5.74 33.73
C ASN A 615 -2.72 6.35 32.47
N VAL A 616 -3.98 6.79 32.53
CA VAL A 616 -4.70 7.32 31.38
C VAL A 616 -4.27 8.75 31.10
N THR A 617 -3.76 9.02 29.90
CA THR A 617 -3.33 10.37 29.48
C THR A 617 -4.34 11.05 28.55
N ASN A 618 -5.23 10.28 27.94
CA ASN A 618 -6.25 10.76 27.00
C ASN A 618 -7.59 10.04 27.23
N ALA A 619 -8.60 10.79 27.67
CA ALA A 619 -9.98 10.35 27.83
C ALA A 619 -10.95 11.23 27.00
N SER A 620 -10.43 11.86 25.94
CA SER A 620 -11.25 12.76 25.13
C SER A 620 -12.42 12.02 24.49
N ASN A 621 -13.60 12.62 24.60
CA ASN A 621 -14.87 12.08 24.09
C ASN A 621 -15.24 10.69 24.63
N MET A 622 -14.70 10.25 25.78
CA MET A 622 -14.90 8.91 26.33
C MET A 622 -16.39 8.53 26.41
N PHE A 623 -17.25 9.45 26.86
CA PHE A 623 -18.71 9.28 26.97
C PHE A 623 -19.49 10.26 26.06
N LEU A 624 -18.89 10.69 24.95
CA LEU A 624 -19.54 11.61 24.03
C LEU A 624 -20.89 11.04 23.56
N ASN A 625 -21.97 11.78 23.75
CA ASN A 625 -23.35 11.38 23.41
C ASN A 625 -23.86 10.10 24.10
N CYS A 626 -23.30 9.71 25.24
CA CYS A 626 -23.90 8.69 26.11
C CYS A 626 -25.03 9.30 26.95
N TYR A 627 -26.20 9.53 26.35
CA TYR A 627 -27.27 10.34 26.95
C TYR A 627 -27.71 9.88 28.34
N ALA A 628 -27.74 8.56 28.58
CA ALA A 628 -28.15 7.97 29.85
C ALA A 628 -27.03 7.90 30.91
N PHE A 629 -25.77 8.15 30.53
CA PHE A 629 -24.64 7.84 31.39
C PHE A 629 -24.62 8.68 32.67
N ASN A 630 -24.65 7.98 33.81
CA ASN A 630 -24.51 8.52 35.15
C ASN A 630 -23.82 7.51 36.10
N ASN A 631 -22.97 6.63 35.54
CA ASN A 631 -22.21 5.58 36.22
C ASN A 631 -23.07 4.61 37.06
N GLY A 632 -24.26 4.22 36.57
CA GLY A 632 -25.18 3.34 37.28
C GLY A 632 -25.64 3.91 38.63
N GLY A 633 -25.53 5.24 38.80
CA GLY A 633 -25.80 5.93 40.07
C GLY A 633 -24.66 5.90 41.09
N SER A 634 -23.55 5.21 40.82
CA SER A 634 -22.41 5.11 41.75
C SER A 634 -21.58 6.39 41.81
N PRO A 635 -21.25 6.91 43.01
CA PRO A 635 -20.41 8.09 43.18
C PRO A 635 -18.91 7.80 43.03
N LEU A 636 -18.51 6.54 42.82
CA LEU A 636 -17.10 6.10 42.89
C LEU A 636 -16.22 6.64 41.77
N ILE A 637 -16.79 7.21 40.69
CA ILE A 637 -16.05 7.97 39.68
C ILE A 637 -15.26 9.15 40.31
N ASN A 638 -15.71 9.65 41.46
CA ASN A 638 -15.00 10.70 42.21
C ASN A 638 -13.61 10.23 42.70
N SER A 639 -13.43 8.92 42.93
CA SER A 639 -12.19 8.35 43.46
C SER A 639 -11.14 8.03 42.39
N TRP A 640 -11.40 8.35 41.11
CA TRP A 640 -10.43 8.14 40.04
C TRP A 640 -9.16 8.98 40.23
N ASP A 641 -8.01 8.32 40.12
CA ASP A 641 -6.74 9.01 39.96
C ASP A 641 -6.59 9.48 38.52
N VAL A 642 -6.82 10.76 38.27
CA VAL A 642 -6.68 11.41 36.96
C VAL A 642 -5.39 12.23 36.85
N GLY A 643 -4.41 11.98 37.73
CA GLY A 643 -3.20 12.80 37.85
C GLY A 643 -2.32 12.83 36.60
N LEU A 644 -2.45 11.88 35.67
CA LEU A 644 -1.76 11.87 34.37
C LEU A 644 -2.65 12.26 33.18
N LEU A 645 -3.95 12.47 33.39
CA LEU A 645 -4.91 12.78 32.32
C LEU A 645 -4.65 14.19 31.79
N SER A 646 -4.21 14.30 30.54
CA SER A 646 -3.88 15.59 29.93
C SER A 646 -5.00 16.14 29.04
N ASN A 647 -5.77 15.25 28.41
CA ASN A 647 -6.84 15.60 27.49
C ASN A 647 -8.17 15.00 27.94
N ALA A 648 -9.04 15.84 28.49
CA ALA A 648 -10.40 15.52 28.93
C ALA A 648 -11.47 16.17 28.01
N SER A 649 -11.07 16.65 26.83
CA SER A 649 -11.98 17.34 25.91
C SER A 649 -13.18 16.46 25.54
N GLY A 650 -14.38 17.01 25.67
CA GLY A 650 -15.62 16.32 25.36
C GLY A 650 -15.93 15.07 26.18
N MET A 651 -15.19 14.78 27.27
CA MET A 651 -15.28 13.51 28.01
C MET A 651 -16.70 13.11 28.38
N PHE A 652 -17.53 14.06 28.83
CA PHE A 652 -18.95 13.86 29.19
C PHE A 652 -19.89 14.68 28.27
N SER A 653 -19.40 15.10 27.11
CA SER A 653 -20.19 15.91 26.19
C SER A 653 -21.43 15.13 25.73
N GLY A 654 -22.62 15.68 25.91
CA GLY A 654 -23.88 15.01 25.58
C GLY A 654 -24.30 13.95 26.58
N ALA A 655 -23.57 13.70 27.68
CA ALA A 655 -24.02 12.81 28.75
C ALA A 655 -25.11 13.52 29.59
N ARG A 656 -26.34 13.57 29.06
CA ARG A 656 -27.43 14.42 29.57
C ARG A 656 -27.82 14.10 31.01
N ALA A 657 -27.75 12.84 31.40
CA ALA A 657 -28.07 12.38 32.76
C ALA A 657 -26.91 12.55 33.75
N PHE A 658 -25.69 12.80 33.28
CA PHE A 658 -24.49 12.78 34.12
C PHE A 658 -24.52 13.88 35.20
N ASN A 659 -24.42 13.49 36.47
CA ASN A 659 -24.36 14.42 37.60
C ASN A 659 -23.61 13.83 38.81
N GLN A 660 -22.56 13.04 38.58
CA GLN A 660 -21.75 12.43 39.64
C GLN A 660 -20.65 13.38 40.17
N PRO A 661 -20.26 13.29 41.46
CA PRO A 661 -19.24 14.15 42.04
C PRO A 661 -17.86 13.89 41.43
N LEU A 662 -17.08 14.95 41.23
CA LEU A 662 -15.73 14.92 40.64
C LEU A 662 -14.71 15.77 41.43
N ASN A 663 -15.09 16.23 42.61
CA ASN A 663 -14.28 17.14 43.41
C ASN A 663 -12.97 16.49 43.90
N ASN A 664 -12.86 15.17 44.01
CA ASN A 664 -11.62 14.54 44.51
C ASN A 664 -10.53 14.39 43.44
N TRP A 665 -10.80 14.80 42.19
CA TRP A 665 -9.86 14.65 41.08
C TRP A 665 -8.64 15.58 41.19
N ASN A 666 -7.44 15.01 41.04
CA ASN A 666 -6.22 15.79 40.83
C ASN A 666 -6.09 16.21 39.36
N THR A 667 -6.59 17.39 39.02
CA THR A 667 -6.66 17.87 37.63
C THR A 667 -5.42 18.64 37.16
N VAL A 668 -4.32 18.65 37.92
CA VAL A 668 -3.14 19.49 37.59
C VAL A 668 -2.58 19.23 36.20
N SER A 669 -2.71 18.00 35.68
CA SER A 669 -2.19 17.63 34.36
C SER A 669 -3.11 18.02 33.20
N PHE A 670 -4.32 18.49 33.47
CA PHE A 670 -5.28 18.84 32.43
C PHE A 670 -4.75 20.03 31.61
N THR A 671 -4.70 19.86 30.29
CA THR A 671 -4.36 20.93 29.34
C THR A 671 -5.54 21.31 28.45
N ASN A 672 -6.44 20.36 28.18
CA ASN A 672 -7.63 20.57 27.35
C ASN A 672 -8.89 20.03 28.03
N THR A 673 -9.83 20.93 28.36
CA THR A 673 -11.17 20.63 28.92
C THR A 673 -12.29 21.10 28.01
N SER A 674 -11.98 21.44 26.74
CA SER A 674 -12.95 21.93 25.79
C SER A 674 -14.14 20.99 25.65
N GLY A 675 -15.35 21.53 25.78
CA GLY A 675 -16.60 20.77 25.67
C GLY A 675 -16.78 19.65 26.70
N MET A 676 -15.95 19.55 27.75
CA MET A 676 -15.96 18.39 28.67
C MET A 676 -17.35 18.04 29.20
N PHE A 677 -18.17 19.05 29.51
CA PHE A 677 -19.57 18.90 29.95
C PHE A 677 -20.56 19.53 28.97
N GLY A 678 -20.16 19.79 27.72
CA GLY A 678 -21.06 20.38 26.73
C GLY A 678 -22.29 19.49 26.52
N ASN A 679 -23.51 20.00 26.68
CA ASN A 679 -24.76 19.25 26.67
C ASN A 679 -24.93 18.20 27.79
N ALA A 680 -24.12 18.23 28.85
CA ALA A 680 -24.37 17.46 30.07
C ALA A 680 -25.43 18.16 30.93
N MET A 681 -26.68 18.14 30.46
CA MET A 681 -27.79 18.97 30.94
C MET A 681 -28.05 18.90 32.46
N SER A 682 -27.76 17.75 33.09
CA SER A 682 -27.96 17.53 34.52
C SER A 682 -26.76 17.89 35.38
N PHE A 683 -25.57 18.09 34.80
CA PHE A 683 -24.34 18.27 35.55
C PHE A 683 -24.34 19.60 36.31
N ASN A 684 -24.26 19.52 37.64
CA ASN A 684 -24.22 20.67 38.55
C ASN A 684 -23.45 20.35 39.84
N GLN A 685 -22.36 19.58 39.77
CA GLN A 685 -21.55 19.26 40.94
C GLN A 685 -20.50 20.34 41.24
N ASN A 686 -20.03 20.42 42.48
CA ASN A 686 -18.93 21.32 42.87
C ASN A 686 -17.60 20.78 42.31
N ILE A 687 -16.88 21.60 41.56
CA ILE A 687 -15.55 21.34 40.99
C ILE A 687 -14.56 22.48 41.32
N GLY A 688 -14.90 23.33 42.29
CA GLY A 688 -14.12 24.52 42.63
C GLY A 688 -12.74 24.23 43.20
N ASN A 689 -12.48 23.01 43.65
CA ASN A 689 -11.18 22.57 44.14
C ASN A 689 -10.24 22.02 43.06
N TRP A 690 -10.66 21.99 41.80
CA TRP A 690 -9.80 21.60 40.68
C TRP A 690 -8.62 22.57 40.51
N ASN A 691 -7.43 22.00 40.24
CA ASN A 691 -6.29 22.76 39.77
C ASN A 691 -6.33 22.86 38.25
N VAL A 692 -6.63 24.05 37.73
CA VAL A 692 -6.76 24.32 36.29
C VAL A 692 -5.58 25.14 35.73
N SER A 693 -4.49 25.25 36.47
CA SER A 693 -3.34 26.11 36.13
C SER A 693 -2.58 25.72 34.87
N ASN A 694 -2.78 24.49 34.37
CA ASN A 694 -2.20 24.02 33.12
C ASN A 694 -3.19 24.03 31.93
N VAL A 695 -4.48 24.26 32.18
CA VAL A 695 -5.53 24.24 31.15
C VAL A 695 -5.36 25.43 30.21
N THR A 696 -5.31 25.15 28.91
CA THR A 696 -5.23 26.16 27.84
C THR A 696 -6.55 26.36 27.10
N ASP A 697 -7.45 25.37 27.13
CA ASP A 697 -8.71 25.41 26.39
C ASP A 697 -9.90 25.00 27.26
N PHE A 698 -10.73 25.99 27.60
CA PHE A 698 -12.01 25.85 28.33
C PHE A 698 -13.22 26.02 27.40
N SER A 699 -13.00 26.08 26.08
CA SER A 699 -14.06 26.44 25.15
C SER A 699 -15.24 25.47 25.26
N ASN A 700 -16.46 26.01 25.27
CA ASN A 700 -17.69 25.20 25.31
C ASN A 700 -17.84 24.27 26.54
N MET A 701 -17.06 24.43 27.61
CA MET A 701 -16.99 23.44 28.70
C MET A 701 -18.36 23.11 29.32
N PHE A 702 -19.24 24.11 29.51
CA PHE A 702 -20.59 23.97 30.06
C PHE A 702 -21.68 24.48 29.11
N THR A 703 -21.45 24.41 27.80
CA THR A 703 -22.44 24.89 26.81
C THR A 703 -23.57 23.89 26.60
N SER A 704 -24.77 24.32 26.17
CA SER A 704 -25.83 23.43 25.71
C SER A 704 -26.56 24.00 24.48
N THR A 705 -27.21 23.13 23.71
CA THR A 705 -28.22 23.53 22.71
C THR A 705 -29.56 23.94 23.33
N SER A 706 -29.69 23.78 24.66
CA SER A 706 -30.87 24.12 25.46
C SER A 706 -30.42 24.75 26.79
N THR A 707 -31.15 24.58 27.89
CA THR A 707 -30.76 25.11 29.21
C THR A 707 -29.75 24.20 29.92
N HIS A 708 -28.59 24.72 30.32
CA HIS A 708 -27.63 24.00 31.16
C HIS A 708 -27.79 24.38 32.64
N LYS A 709 -27.88 23.40 33.54
CA LYS A 709 -28.09 23.61 34.99
C LYS A 709 -26.83 23.98 35.78
N PHE A 710 -25.69 24.13 35.12
CA PHE A 710 -24.42 24.22 35.82
C PHE A 710 -24.34 25.53 36.62
N ASN A 711 -24.11 25.40 37.92
CA ASN A 711 -23.92 26.48 38.88
C ASN A 711 -22.93 26.06 39.99
N ASN A 712 -21.97 25.18 39.65
CA ASN A 712 -20.96 24.63 40.56
C ASN A 712 -21.54 24.05 41.88
N GLY A 713 -22.69 23.38 41.82
CA GLY A 713 -23.37 22.84 43.01
C GLY A 713 -23.86 23.92 43.99
N GLY A 714 -23.91 25.18 43.57
CA GLY A 714 -24.21 26.32 44.43
C GLY A 714 -23.00 26.80 45.25
N SER A 715 -21.82 26.19 45.11
CA SER A 715 -20.61 26.58 45.84
C SER A 715 -19.87 27.75 45.16
N PRO A 716 -19.37 28.73 45.93
CA PRO A 716 -18.53 29.81 45.41
C PRO A 716 -17.10 29.37 45.05
N ASP A 717 -16.71 28.13 45.36
CA ASP A 717 -15.32 27.68 45.30
C ASP A 717 -14.70 27.72 43.91
N ILE A 718 -15.49 27.76 42.83
CA ILE A 718 -14.97 27.94 41.47
C ILE A 718 -14.15 29.24 41.31
N ASN A 719 -14.37 30.22 42.20
CA ASN A 719 -13.55 31.43 42.29
C ASN A 719 -12.09 31.14 42.68
N ASN A 720 -11.80 29.99 43.31
CA ASN A 720 -10.45 29.62 43.75
C ASN A 720 -9.57 29.06 42.62
N TRP A 721 -10.11 28.90 41.41
CA TRP A 721 -9.35 28.42 40.27
C TRP A 721 -8.21 29.36 39.88
N THR A 722 -7.00 28.81 39.87
CA THR A 722 -5.82 29.49 39.30
C THR A 722 -5.78 29.27 37.79
N ILE A 723 -6.19 30.28 37.03
CA ILE A 723 -6.10 30.26 35.56
C ILE A 723 -4.64 30.40 35.13
N LYS A 724 -4.24 29.66 34.09
CA LYS A 724 -2.92 29.74 33.49
C LYS A 724 -2.59 31.17 33.05
N THR A 725 -1.41 31.66 33.40
CA THR A 725 -0.98 33.05 33.13
C THR A 725 0.12 33.17 32.08
N ASN A 726 0.72 32.05 31.65
CA ASN A 726 1.72 31.98 30.59
C ASN A 726 1.18 31.24 29.36
N GLY A 727 1.46 31.76 28.17
CA GLY A 727 0.91 31.23 26.92
C GLY A 727 -0.51 31.71 26.65
N THR A 728 -1.25 30.98 25.79
CA THR A 728 -2.59 31.35 25.33
C THR A 728 -3.66 30.52 26.04
N VAL A 729 -4.69 31.19 26.54
CA VAL A 729 -5.89 30.57 27.10
C VAL A 729 -7.14 30.98 26.31
N VAL A 730 -8.01 30.03 25.99
CA VAL A 730 -9.30 30.29 25.31
C VAL A 730 -10.48 29.84 26.19
N MET A 731 -11.52 30.68 26.27
CA MET A 731 -12.69 30.48 27.13
C MET A 731 -14.02 30.76 26.39
N ASN A 732 -14.01 30.71 25.05
CA ASN A 732 -15.22 31.01 24.28
C ASN A 732 -16.35 30.02 24.60
N SER A 733 -17.56 30.56 24.77
CA SER A 733 -18.78 29.81 25.10
C SER A 733 -18.72 28.97 26.38
N MET A 734 -17.76 29.19 27.28
CA MET A 734 -17.54 28.32 28.44
C MET A 734 -18.81 28.11 29.30
N PHE A 735 -19.58 29.18 29.54
CA PHE A 735 -20.83 29.16 30.29
C PHE A 735 -22.03 29.60 29.43
N ALA A 736 -21.90 29.53 28.10
CA ALA A 736 -23.00 29.85 27.21
C ALA A 736 -24.19 28.96 27.55
N THR A 737 -25.40 29.53 27.65
CA THR A 737 -26.65 28.84 27.97
C THR A 737 -26.75 28.19 29.37
N SER A 738 -25.76 28.41 30.24
CA SER A 738 -25.86 28.03 31.66
C SER A 738 -26.75 28.99 32.42
N THR A 739 -28.06 28.83 32.25
CA THR A 739 -29.09 29.79 32.71
C THR A 739 -29.06 30.02 34.22
N SER A 740 -28.67 29.02 35.00
CA SER A 740 -28.59 29.08 36.46
C SER A 740 -27.23 29.55 37.00
N PHE A 741 -26.23 29.75 36.15
CA PHE A 741 -24.87 30.05 36.58
C PHE A 741 -24.76 31.46 37.16
N ASN A 742 -24.35 31.56 38.43
CA ASN A 742 -24.16 32.84 39.11
C ASN A 742 -23.13 32.77 40.25
N GLN A 743 -22.01 32.06 40.04
CA GLN A 743 -20.94 31.92 41.04
C GLN A 743 -19.82 32.97 40.85
N PRO A 744 -19.18 33.45 41.94
CA PRO A 744 -18.15 34.47 41.87
C PRO A 744 -16.93 34.01 41.06
N LEU A 745 -16.37 34.93 40.27
CA LEU A 745 -15.18 34.71 39.41
C LEU A 745 -14.14 35.82 39.53
N ASN A 746 -14.31 36.72 40.52
CA ASN A 746 -13.52 37.94 40.67
C ASN A 746 -12.04 37.69 41.02
N ASN A 747 -11.68 36.49 41.48
CA ASN A 747 -10.30 36.12 41.81
C ASN A 747 -9.51 35.58 40.60
N TRP A 748 -10.17 35.33 39.46
CA TRP A 748 -9.50 34.78 38.28
C TRP A 748 -8.53 35.79 37.66
N ASN A 749 -7.30 35.34 37.39
CA ASN A 749 -6.35 36.11 36.58
C ASN A 749 -6.52 35.79 35.10
N THR A 750 -7.21 36.66 34.37
CA THR A 750 -7.50 36.47 32.94
C THR A 750 -6.41 37.00 32.00
N SER A 751 -5.23 37.36 32.50
CA SER A 751 -4.20 38.04 31.71
C SER A 751 -3.71 37.26 30.49
N ALA A 752 -3.81 35.93 30.47
CA ALA A 752 -3.43 35.08 29.34
C ALA A 752 -4.58 34.75 28.39
N VAL A 753 -5.82 35.20 28.69
CA VAL A 753 -7.00 34.86 27.90
C VAL A 753 -7.03 35.70 26.62
N THR A 754 -7.17 35.04 25.47
CA THR A 754 -7.20 35.72 24.16
C THR A 754 -8.58 35.71 23.49
N ASN A 755 -9.47 34.79 23.89
CA ASN A 755 -10.80 34.65 23.31
C ASN A 755 -11.87 34.37 24.39
N MET A 756 -12.85 35.28 24.50
CA MET A 756 -13.99 35.21 25.42
C MET A 756 -15.34 35.27 24.68
N SER A 757 -15.35 35.01 23.36
CA SER A 757 -16.59 35.10 22.59
C SER A 757 -17.67 34.19 23.16
N PHE A 758 -18.89 34.72 23.29
CA PHE A 758 -20.07 34.03 23.82
C PHE A 758 -19.94 33.44 25.23
N MET A 759 -18.90 33.75 26.00
CA MET A 759 -18.58 33.09 27.28
C MET A 759 -19.78 32.98 28.24
N PHE A 760 -20.62 34.02 28.34
CA PHE A 760 -21.82 34.06 29.18
C PHE A 760 -23.10 34.25 28.38
N SER A 761 -23.08 34.00 27.07
CA SER A 761 -24.24 34.24 26.22
C SER A 761 -25.43 33.42 26.73
N THR A 762 -26.56 34.08 27.01
CA THR A 762 -27.79 33.43 27.55
C THR A 762 -27.62 32.84 28.96
N ALA A 763 -26.56 33.18 29.70
CA ALA A 763 -26.45 32.89 31.14
C ALA A 763 -27.32 33.88 31.94
N VAL A 764 -28.65 33.71 31.87
CA VAL A 764 -29.62 34.73 32.30
C VAL A 764 -29.51 35.14 33.77
N SER A 765 -29.04 34.27 34.67
CA SER A 765 -28.85 34.57 36.10
C SER A 765 -27.49 35.19 36.45
N PHE A 766 -26.53 35.22 35.53
CA PHE A 766 -25.17 35.67 35.84
C PHE A 766 -25.12 37.17 36.13
N ASN A 767 -24.66 37.55 37.33
CA ASN A 767 -24.52 38.93 37.76
C ASN A 767 -23.34 39.16 38.73
N GLN A 768 -22.26 38.36 38.61
CA GLN A 768 -21.10 38.46 39.50
C GLN A 768 -20.11 39.52 39.00
N ASP A 769 -19.38 40.15 39.94
CA ASP A 769 -18.39 41.18 39.64
C ASP A 769 -17.18 40.58 38.89
N ILE A 770 -16.94 41.08 37.68
CA ILE A 770 -15.81 40.75 36.80
C ILE A 770 -15.03 42.00 36.39
N GLY A 771 -15.28 43.15 37.04
CA GLY A 771 -14.65 44.42 36.70
C GLY A 771 -13.14 44.45 36.89
N ASN A 772 -12.61 43.59 37.78
CA ASN A 772 -11.18 43.46 38.06
C ASN A 772 -10.42 42.55 37.08
N TRP A 773 -11.09 41.90 36.12
CA TRP A 773 -10.42 41.05 35.14
C TRP A 773 -9.42 41.83 34.27
N ASN A 774 -8.25 41.23 34.05
CA ASN A 774 -7.29 41.75 33.08
C ASN A 774 -7.62 41.19 31.69
N VAL A 775 -8.28 41.99 30.86
CA VAL A 775 -8.66 41.63 29.49
C VAL A 775 -7.73 42.19 28.41
N SER A 776 -6.53 42.67 28.79
CA SER A 776 -5.63 43.36 27.85
C SER A 776 -5.16 42.49 26.68
N ASN A 777 -5.18 41.16 26.82
CA ASN A 777 -4.80 40.21 25.77
C ASN A 777 -5.98 39.62 25.01
N VAL A 778 -7.22 39.96 25.38
CA VAL A 778 -8.43 39.46 24.71
C VAL A 778 -8.58 40.15 23.36
N THR A 779 -8.78 39.36 22.31
CA THR A 779 -8.98 39.83 20.94
C THR A 779 -10.42 39.68 20.46
N ASN A 780 -11.17 38.72 21.00
CA ASN A 780 -12.55 38.45 20.59
C ASN A 780 -13.51 38.41 21.80
N MET A 781 -14.50 39.30 21.80
CA MET A 781 -15.58 39.39 22.79
C MET A 781 -16.97 39.30 22.14
N GLN A 782 -17.07 38.80 20.91
CA GLN A 782 -18.34 38.63 20.21
C GLN A 782 -19.36 37.92 21.11
N GLY A 783 -20.52 38.55 21.32
CA GLY A 783 -21.63 37.94 22.06
C GLY A 783 -21.36 37.58 23.53
N MET A 784 -20.24 38.04 24.13
CA MET A 784 -19.80 37.60 25.46
C MET A 784 -20.90 37.68 26.53
N LEU A 785 -21.69 38.77 26.52
CA LEU A 785 -22.78 39.04 27.47
C LEU A 785 -24.14 39.21 26.75
N ASN A 786 -24.28 38.58 25.57
CA ASN A 786 -25.52 38.61 24.81
C ASN A 786 -26.61 37.81 25.53
N ASN A 787 -27.82 38.36 25.68
CA ASN A 787 -28.93 37.75 26.43
C ASN A 787 -28.61 37.38 27.89
N THR A 788 -27.55 37.93 28.49
CA THR A 788 -27.20 37.75 29.91
C THR A 788 -28.00 38.75 30.75
N THR A 789 -29.32 38.60 30.83
CA THR A 789 -30.24 39.66 31.28
C THR A 789 -29.93 40.22 32.66
N SER A 790 -29.57 39.39 33.65
CA SER A 790 -29.31 39.86 35.02
C SER A 790 -27.99 40.63 35.21
N PHE A 791 -27.05 40.56 34.27
CA PHE A 791 -25.73 41.16 34.43
C PHE A 791 -25.78 42.69 34.51
N ASN A 792 -25.38 43.26 35.63
CA ASN A 792 -25.40 44.70 35.90
C ASN A 792 -24.22 45.09 36.81
N GLN A 793 -23.00 44.81 36.34
CA GLN A 793 -21.76 45.14 37.05
C GLN A 793 -20.90 46.12 36.24
N ASP A 794 -20.04 46.86 36.94
CA ASP A 794 -19.10 47.83 36.34
C ASP A 794 -17.93 47.09 35.66
N ILE A 795 -17.75 47.31 34.35
CA ILE A 795 -16.63 46.80 33.55
C ILE A 795 -15.83 47.93 32.87
N GLY A 796 -15.99 49.18 33.33
CA GLY A 796 -15.34 50.35 32.74
C GLY A 796 -13.81 50.34 32.90
N ARG A 797 -13.27 49.57 33.84
CA ARG A 797 -11.82 49.46 34.09
C ARG A 797 -11.08 48.60 33.08
N TRP A 798 -11.79 47.83 32.27
CA TRP A 798 -11.21 46.90 31.30
C TRP A 798 -10.33 47.62 30.26
N ASN A 799 -9.17 47.03 29.94
CA ASN A 799 -8.32 47.47 28.84
C ASN A 799 -8.69 46.71 27.57
N VAL A 800 -9.49 47.33 26.70
CA VAL A 800 -10.01 46.71 25.47
C VAL A 800 -9.16 46.99 24.22
N LEU A 801 -7.91 47.47 24.39
CA LEU A 801 -7.00 47.85 23.30
C LEU A 801 -6.82 46.78 22.22
N ASN A 802 -6.86 45.49 22.59
CA ASN A 802 -6.60 44.38 21.67
C ASN A 802 -7.86 43.74 21.10
N VAL A 803 -9.05 44.12 21.58
CA VAL A 803 -10.32 43.55 21.11
C VAL A 803 -10.60 44.04 19.70
N THR A 804 -10.83 43.12 18.77
CA THR A 804 -11.17 43.42 17.35
C THR A 804 -12.62 43.09 17.02
N ASN A 805 -13.32 42.34 17.88
CA ASN A 805 -14.70 41.91 17.63
C ASN A 805 -15.60 42.05 18.87
N PHE A 806 -16.59 42.94 18.77
CA PHE A 806 -17.64 43.19 19.77
C PHE A 806 -19.06 42.92 19.23
N VAL A 807 -19.20 42.21 18.11
CA VAL A 807 -20.51 41.93 17.51
C VAL A 807 -21.43 41.29 18.55
N ASN A 808 -22.62 41.87 18.75
CA ASN A 808 -23.62 41.45 19.74
C ASN A 808 -23.13 41.37 21.20
N PHE A 809 -22.08 42.11 21.59
CA PHE A 809 -21.49 42.03 22.94
C PHE A 809 -22.52 42.10 24.09
N MET A 810 -23.45 43.07 24.03
CA MET A 810 -24.52 43.30 25.02
C MET A 810 -25.84 43.72 24.35
N SER A 811 -26.22 43.11 23.23
CA SER A 811 -27.35 43.59 22.40
C SER A 811 -28.73 43.55 23.07
N ALA A 812 -28.89 42.77 24.15
CA ALA A 812 -30.18 42.58 24.82
C ALA A 812 -30.41 43.46 26.06
N LYS A 813 -29.52 44.45 26.33
CA LYS A 813 -29.66 45.29 27.52
C LYS A 813 -30.71 46.39 27.35
N THR A 814 -31.37 46.73 28.45
CA THR A 814 -32.41 47.78 28.58
C THR A 814 -32.11 48.65 29.80
N PRO A 815 -32.78 49.81 29.99
CA PRO A 815 -32.59 50.64 31.19
C PRO A 815 -32.94 49.91 32.51
N ALA A 816 -33.80 48.88 32.45
CA ALA A 816 -34.16 48.08 33.61
C ALA A 816 -33.11 47.02 33.97
N THR A 817 -32.28 46.60 33.01
CA THR A 817 -31.34 45.48 33.15
C THR A 817 -29.87 45.90 33.14
N PHE A 818 -29.58 47.17 32.86
CA PHE A 818 -28.24 47.73 32.92
C PHE A 818 -28.31 49.21 33.33
N THR A 819 -27.71 49.54 34.46
CA THR A 819 -27.80 50.88 35.04
C THR A 819 -27.02 51.90 34.22
N SER A 820 -27.50 53.14 34.22
CA SER A 820 -26.80 54.25 33.58
C SER A 820 -25.43 54.51 34.19
N ALA A 821 -25.25 54.29 35.50
CA ALA A 821 -23.95 54.38 36.16
C ALA A 821 -22.92 53.40 35.58
N ASN A 822 -23.31 52.14 35.35
CA ASN A 822 -22.43 51.14 34.74
C ASN A 822 -22.13 51.43 33.26
N LEU A 823 -23.12 51.91 32.50
CA LEU A 823 -22.90 52.31 31.11
C LEU A 823 -22.01 53.55 31.00
N ASP A 824 -22.17 54.51 31.92
CA ASP A 824 -21.31 55.69 32.00
C ASP A 824 -19.86 55.32 32.36
N ALA A 825 -19.68 54.37 33.28
CA ALA A 825 -18.37 53.85 33.65
C ALA A 825 -17.64 53.20 32.46
N ILE A 826 -18.37 52.45 31.61
CA ILE A 826 -17.82 51.88 30.36
C ILE A 826 -17.25 52.98 29.46
N TYR A 827 -18.07 53.97 29.12
CA TYR A 827 -17.65 55.04 28.22
C TYR A 827 -16.50 55.86 28.78
N ASN A 828 -16.58 56.25 30.05
CA ASN A 828 -15.56 57.07 30.70
C ASN A 828 -14.26 56.31 30.94
N GLY A 829 -14.34 55.00 31.23
CA GLY A 829 -13.17 54.17 31.45
C GLY A 829 -12.45 53.82 30.16
N TRP A 830 -13.17 53.29 29.16
CA TRP A 830 -12.55 52.82 27.91
C TRP A 830 -11.99 53.97 27.06
N SER A 831 -12.54 55.18 27.15
CA SER A 831 -12.01 56.36 26.45
C SER A 831 -10.66 56.86 26.97
N THR A 832 -10.19 56.40 28.13
CA THR A 832 -8.92 56.84 28.73
C THR A 832 -7.70 56.16 28.13
N ARG A 833 -7.88 55.18 27.24
CA ARG A 833 -6.83 54.34 26.65
C ARG A 833 -7.03 54.22 25.14
N PRO A 834 -5.99 53.87 24.34
CA PRO A 834 -6.18 53.60 22.93
C PRO A 834 -7.05 52.35 22.72
N VAL A 835 -7.80 52.34 21.61
CA VAL A 835 -8.69 51.24 21.22
C VAL A 835 -8.48 50.87 19.75
N LYS A 836 -8.92 49.68 19.30
CA LYS A 836 -8.91 49.31 17.86
C LYS A 836 -10.00 50.06 17.10
N THR A 837 -9.75 50.32 15.82
CA THR A 837 -10.56 51.25 15.02
C THR A 837 -10.72 50.70 13.58
N PRO A 838 -11.92 50.74 12.97
CA PRO A 838 -13.26 50.97 13.56
C PRO A 838 -13.87 49.68 14.17
N ILE A 839 -14.72 49.82 15.19
CA ILE A 839 -15.45 48.72 15.86
C ILE A 839 -16.95 49.02 15.92
N ASN A 840 -17.77 47.99 15.73
CA ASN A 840 -19.22 48.03 15.95
C ASN A 840 -19.57 47.37 17.29
N ILE A 841 -20.30 48.08 18.14
CA ILE A 841 -20.76 47.59 19.44
C ILE A 841 -22.19 48.04 19.74
N THR A 842 -22.94 47.20 20.46
CA THR A 842 -24.31 47.52 20.90
C THR A 842 -24.51 47.14 22.36
N PHE A 843 -25.18 48.04 23.08
CA PHE A 843 -25.67 47.87 24.45
C PHE A 843 -27.21 47.78 24.48
N GLY A 844 -27.82 47.37 23.36
CA GLY A 844 -29.27 47.34 23.20
C GLY A 844 -29.90 48.72 23.37
N THR A 845 -30.89 48.82 24.26
CA THR A 845 -31.62 50.05 24.61
C THR A 845 -31.21 50.62 25.97
N ALA A 846 -30.10 50.16 26.56
CA ALA A 846 -29.60 50.70 27.83
C ALA A 846 -29.29 52.20 27.72
N LYS A 847 -29.64 52.97 28.75
CA LYS A 847 -29.50 54.43 28.78
C LYS A 847 -28.30 54.86 29.60
N ARG A 848 -27.62 55.92 29.14
CA ARG A 848 -26.46 56.55 29.80
C ARG A 848 -26.87 57.92 30.37
N THR A 849 -26.05 58.57 31.19
CA THR A 849 -26.31 59.96 31.57
C THR A 849 -25.42 60.94 30.79
N SER A 850 -25.59 62.24 31.06
CA SER A 850 -24.69 63.27 30.54
C SER A 850 -23.24 63.12 31.04
N ALA A 851 -23.00 62.37 32.12
CA ALA A 851 -21.67 62.17 32.71
C ALA A 851 -20.69 61.41 31.79
N SER A 852 -21.20 60.71 30.77
CA SER A 852 -20.38 59.95 29.81
C SER A 852 -20.27 60.58 28.42
N ASN A 853 -20.83 61.77 28.21
CA ASN A 853 -20.81 62.45 26.91
C ASN A 853 -19.39 62.59 26.34
N ALA A 854 -18.43 63.01 27.19
CA ALA A 854 -17.04 63.17 26.78
C ALA A 854 -16.40 61.84 26.39
N GLY A 855 -16.56 60.79 27.21
CA GLY A 855 -16.04 59.45 26.92
C GLY A 855 -16.62 58.84 25.65
N LYS A 856 -17.95 58.92 25.46
CA LYS A 856 -18.62 58.46 24.23
C LYS A 856 -18.10 59.22 23.00
N SER A 857 -17.96 60.55 23.10
CA SER A 857 -17.45 61.39 22.00
C SER A 857 -16.03 60.96 21.58
N ILE A 858 -15.16 60.61 22.52
CA ILE A 858 -13.79 60.13 22.23
C ILE A 858 -13.83 58.80 21.46
N LEU A 859 -14.72 57.88 21.83
CA LEU A 859 -14.84 56.58 21.16
C LEU A 859 -15.44 56.67 19.75
N THR A 860 -16.39 57.59 19.52
CA THR A 860 -17.07 57.73 18.22
C THR A 860 -16.35 58.65 17.24
N SER A 861 -15.47 59.54 17.71
CA SER A 861 -14.75 60.50 16.86
C SER A 861 -13.44 59.90 16.31
N ALA A 862 -12.85 60.53 15.29
CA ALA A 862 -11.53 60.14 14.78
C ALA A 862 -10.45 60.29 15.90
N PRO A 863 -9.47 59.37 15.98
CA PRO A 863 -9.21 58.25 15.07
C PRO A 863 -10.00 56.96 15.37
N ASN A 864 -10.83 56.95 16.43
CA ASN A 864 -11.49 55.75 16.93
C ASN A 864 -12.65 55.26 16.05
N ASN A 865 -13.51 56.18 15.60
CA ASN A 865 -14.60 55.90 14.65
C ASN A 865 -15.49 54.70 15.03
N TRP A 866 -15.76 54.46 16.32
CA TRP A 866 -16.65 53.38 16.75
C TRP A 866 -18.11 53.68 16.37
N VAL A 867 -18.84 52.65 15.95
CA VAL A 867 -20.30 52.69 15.77
C VAL A 867 -20.95 52.06 17.00
N ILE A 868 -21.59 52.89 17.82
CA ILE A 868 -22.16 52.50 19.10
C ILE A 868 -23.68 52.64 19.08
N THR A 869 -24.39 51.55 19.33
CA THR A 869 -25.85 51.54 19.49
C THR A 869 -26.23 51.40 20.97
N ASP A 870 -26.90 52.42 21.53
CA ASP A 870 -27.45 52.45 22.88
C ASP A 870 -28.83 53.16 22.91
N GLY A 871 -29.48 53.23 24.07
CA GLY A 871 -30.80 53.85 24.25
C GLY A 871 -30.82 55.37 24.43
N GLY A 872 -29.68 56.05 24.24
CA GLY A 872 -29.55 57.48 24.49
C GLY A 872 -29.48 57.86 25.97
N ILE A 873 -29.87 59.10 26.28
CA ILE A 873 -29.94 59.65 27.65
C ILE A 873 -31.30 59.34 28.31
#